data_AF-A0AB34G074-F1
#
_entry.id   AF-A0AB34G074-F1
#
_cell.length_a   1.000
_cell.length_b   1.000
_cell.length_c   1.000
_cell.angle_alpha   90.00
_cell.angle_beta   90.00
_cell.angle_gamma   90.00
#
_symmetry.space_group_name_H-M   'P 1'
#
loop_
_entity.id
_entity.type
_entity.pdbx_description
1 polymer ?
#
loop_
_entity_poly.entity_id
_entity_poly.type
_entity_poly.pdbx_seq_one_letter_code
_entity_poly.pdbx_strand_id
1 'polypeptide(L)'
;MVLYSWLSGLGQGRIMDDVVELWHAHRTPLVLGAFFFLLSVRVYLHVCEYKQDLVAIPQAYSEKAPPKTILQTGRIEASEKSVAKPNGPRRIKGGVSKKPSLEKQDAVDLTRPFKIVAFFSSVTTKTEKIARGYLASLEAASERLARQTGRPFLKPELHDLADIDFEDFFVSPPKSSEDASFFYVFLIPSYNIDTINDTLLQHLEETHHDFRIDTAPLSPLIGYSVFGFGDKEGWPDEAEGFCFQAKELDKWMSKLTGRKRAYPVGMGDMKSDHEERFAEWANGLEEVLDNIARTGNLGDGVRGSGDPIESDAEDIADEDDGEVVFDDEVGGDQESPRALDDLEDLGKMIRTNGSAGGTSSKKAPLAVDFTSYGSSTKKKTPQAPVIKEMVAKNSPTYAALTKQGYAIVGSHSGVKICRWTKSALRGRGSCYKYSLYGINSHQCMETTPSLSCSNKCVFCWRHGTNPVGTTWRWVVDPPEMIFEGVKEGHYKKIKMMRGVPGVRADRYAEALRIRHCALSLVGEPIFYPHINEFLAMLHAERISSFLVCNAQHPDQLAALKAVTQLYVSIDASNKDSLRKIDRPLHRDFWERFQRCLDILREKRFRHRTVFRLTLVKGFNVEDEAEGYAQLVERGLPCFVEVKGVTYCGTATSSNAGLSMSNVPFYWEVCDFVRALEKRLKAKGLAYGIAAEHAHSCCILLASERFRVDGRWHTHIDYKRFFELLEERGADGDWTPEDYMGEPTPEWALWGNGGFDPRDDRVDRKGRKIENVVIREQPPEQVW
;
A
#
# COMPACT_ATOMS: atom_id res chain seq x y z
N MET A 1 43.35 57.49 49.29
CA MET A 1 44.13 56.47 48.55
C MET A 1 44.36 55.19 49.39
N VAL A 2 43.34 54.71 50.11
CA VAL A 2 43.42 53.47 50.93
C VAL A 2 42.25 52.53 50.64
N LEU A 3 41.04 53.06 50.40
CA LEU A 3 39.88 52.29 49.94
C LEU A 3 40.04 51.64 48.55
N TYR A 4 40.93 52.15 47.69
CA TYR A 4 41.21 51.55 46.38
C TYR A 4 42.16 50.34 46.43
N SER A 5 42.80 50.09 47.59
CA SER A 5 43.70 48.94 47.81
C SER A 5 42.95 47.70 48.34
N TRP A 6 41.78 47.90 48.95
CA TRP A 6 41.00 46.82 49.55
C TRP A 6 40.07 46.11 48.53
N LEU A 7 39.64 46.83 47.49
CA LEU A 7 38.77 46.30 46.42
C LEU A 7 39.54 45.61 45.28
N SER A 8 40.87 45.65 45.28
CA SER A 8 41.74 44.99 44.28
C SER A 8 42.34 43.66 44.76
N GLY A 9 42.02 43.20 45.98
CA GLY A 9 42.61 42.02 46.62
C GLY A 9 41.71 40.78 46.72
N LEU A 10 40.42 40.89 46.36
CA LEU A 10 39.45 39.80 46.42
C LEU A 10 39.02 39.43 44.98
N GLY A 11 39.69 38.42 44.42
CA GLY A 11 39.45 37.98 43.05
C GLY A 11 38.02 37.48 42.83
N GLN A 12 37.35 38.00 41.79
CA GLN A 12 35.97 37.68 41.44
C GLN A 12 35.71 36.18 41.17
N GLY A 13 36.76 35.39 40.90
CA GLY A 13 36.64 33.92 40.80
C GLY A 13 36.21 33.24 42.10
N ARG A 14 36.80 33.60 43.25
CA ARG A 14 36.54 32.89 44.51
C ARG A 14 35.10 33.02 45.01
N ILE A 15 34.48 34.19 44.83
CA ILE A 15 33.09 34.40 45.28
C ILE A 15 32.12 33.55 44.45
N MET A 16 32.38 33.34 43.16
CA MET A 16 31.56 32.44 42.35
C MET A 16 31.79 30.97 42.72
N ASP A 17 33.05 30.56 42.93
CA ASP A 17 33.37 29.20 43.37
C ASP A 17 32.75 28.88 44.75
N ASP A 18 32.88 29.77 45.73
CA ASP A 18 32.30 29.63 47.08
C ASP A 18 30.75 29.52 47.02
N VAL A 19 30.09 30.28 46.13
CA VAL A 19 28.63 30.22 45.94
C VAL A 19 28.20 28.92 45.23
N VAL A 20 28.98 28.43 44.26
CA VAL A 20 28.72 27.15 43.57
C VAL A 20 28.93 25.98 44.52
N GLU A 21 29.96 26.02 45.38
CA GLU A 21 30.23 24.99 46.39
C GLU A 21 29.16 24.98 47.49
N LEU A 22 28.73 26.17 47.96
CA LEU A 22 27.60 26.31 48.90
C LEU A 22 26.29 25.77 48.31
N TRP A 23 26.01 26.07 47.04
CA TRP A 23 24.88 25.51 46.29
C TRP A 23 24.99 23.98 46.18
N HIS A 24 26.16 23.44 45.85
CA HIS A 24 26.33 21.99 45.74
C HIS A 24 26.19 21.26 47.08
N ALA A 25 26.59 21.88 48.19
CA ALA A 25 26.38 21.35 49.54
C ALA A 25 24.90 21.41 50.00
N HIS A 26 24.13 22.43 49.58
CA HIS A 26 22.78 22.68 50.12
C HIS A 26 21.62 22.57 49.10
N ARG A 27 21.88 22.26 47.82
CA ARG A 27 20.84 22.16 46.78
C ARG A 27 19.72 21.18 47.13
N THR A 28 20.04 20.02 47.71
CA THR A 28 19.05 18.99 48.03
C THR A 28 18.04 19.45 49.10
N PRO A 29 18.44 19.97 50.28
CA PRO A 29 17.50 20.52 51.24
C PRO A 29 16.80 21.80 50.73
N LEU A 30 17.45 22.64 49.92
CA LEU A 30 16.82 23.82 49.32
C LEU A 30 15.69 23.46 48.34
N VAL A 31 15.93 22.49 47.44
CA VAL A 31 14.93 22.02 46.46
C VAL A 31 13.78 21.29 47.16
N LEU A 32 14.06 20.45 48.17
CA LEU A 32 13.01 19.81 48.96
C LEU A 32 12.20 20.83 49.78
N GLY A 33 12.85 21.84 50.36
CA GLY A 33 12.17 22.93 51.06
C GLY A 33 11.26 23.73 50.13
N ALA A 34 11.73 24.09 48.95
CA ALA A 34 10.93 24.76 47.93
C ALA A 34 9.74 23.90 47.45
N PHE A 35 9.94 22.59 47.26
CA PHE A 35 8.88 21.65 46.90
C PHE A 35 7.79 21.57 47.98
N PHE A 36 8.17 21.37 49.25
CA PHE A 36 7.21 21.34 50.36
C PHE A 36 6.52 22.69 50.58
N PHE A 37 7.20 23.81 50.37
CA PHE A 37 6.59 25.14 50.40
C PHE A 37 5.53 25.31 49.29
N LEU A 38 5.87 24.99 48.04
CA LEU A 38 4.93 25.07 46.92
C LEU A 38 3.75 24.10 47.07
N LEU A 39 3.98 22.90 47.60
CA LEU A 39 2.91 21.95 47.93
C LEU A 39 1.99 22.53 49.02
N SER A 40 2.55 23.14 50.05
CA SER A 40 1.80 23.78 51.14
C SER A 40 1.00 24.99 50.65
N VAL A 41 1.57 25.82 49.77
CA VAL A 41 0.87 26.94 49.11
C VAL A 41 -0.26 26.41 48.22
N ARG A 42 -0.03 25.34 47.44
CA ARG A 42 -1.07 24.73 46.60
C ARG A 42 -2.22 24.17 47.44
N VAL A 43 -1.92 23.46 48.52
CA VAL A 43 -2.92 22.95 49.48
C VAL A 43 -3.66 24.10 50.16
N TYR A 44 -2.95 25.16 50.58
CA TYR A 44 -3.55 26.35 51.18
C TYR A 44 -4.53 27.05 50.22
N LEU A 45 -4.12 27.32 48.97
CA LEU A 45 -5.02 27.90 47.96
C LEU A 45 -6.25 27.01 47.73
N HIS A 46 -6.06 25.70 47.61
CA HIS A 46 -7.15 24.75 47.35
C HIS A 46 -8.13 24.56 48.54
N VAL A 47 -7.71 24.92 49.76
CA VAL A 47 -8.51 24.86 51.00
C VAL A 47 -9.10 26.22 51.38
N CYS A 48 -8.46 27.33 50.97
CA CYS A 48 -8.88 28.69 51.27
C CYS A 48 -9.60 29.41 50.10
N GLU A 49 -9.78 28.77 48.94
CA GLU A 49 -10.73 29.22 47.92
C GLU A 49 -12.18 29.18 48.45
N TYR A 50 -12.57 30.27 49.08
CA TYR A 50 -13.96 30.59 49.39
C TYR A 50 -14.75 30.63 48.08
N LYS A 51 -15.79 29.80 47.96
CA LYS A 51 -16.81 29.96 46.93
C LYS A 51 -17.46 31.34 47.07
N GLN A 52 -17.16 32.25 46.14
CA GLN A 52 -18.02 33.39 45.86
C GLN A 52 -19.02 32.98 44.77
N ASP A 53 -20.31 33.06 45.09
CA ASP A 53 -21.35 32.92 44.08
C ASP A 53 -21.27 34.11 43.10
N LEU A 54 -21.34 33.80 41.80
CA LEU A 54 -21.24 34.79 40.73
C LEU A 54 -22.45 35.74 40.76
N VAL A 55 -22.19 37.00 41.11
CA VAL A 55 -23.22 38.06 41.08
C VAL A 55 -23.54 38.43 39.64
N ALA A 56 -24.77 38.16 39.21
CA ALA A 56 -25.26 38.52 37.88
C ALA A 56 -25.32 40.05 37.71
N ILE A 57 -24.75 40.56 36.61
CA ILE A 57 -24.77 41.98 36.25
C ILE A 57 -26.18 42.35 35.73
N PRO A 58 -26.87 43.35 36.31
CA PRO A 58 -28.19 43.76 35.83
C PRO A 58 -28.13 44.43 34.45
N GLN A 59 -29.01 44.02 33.52
CA GLN A 59 -29.16 44.67 32.22
C GLN A 59 -29.71 46.10 32.38
N ALA A 60 -28.84 47.11 32.27
CA ALA A 60 -29.19 48.51 32.51
C ALA A 60 -29.68 49.30 31.28
N TYR A 61 -29.62 48.74 30.07
CA TYR A 61 -30.00 49.43 28.84
C TYR A 61 -30.99 48.63 27.97
N SER A 62 -32.27 48.87 28.22
CA SER A 62 -33.38 48.54 27.33
C SER A 62 -34.45 49.63 27.46
N GLU A 63 -34.23 50.76 26.78
CA GLU A 63 -35.24 51.82 26.70
C GLU A 63 -36.50 51.32 25.97
N LYS A 64 -37.67 51.70 26.48
CA LYS A 64 -38.97 51.28 25.93
C LYS A 64 -39.38 52.18 24.76
N ALA A 65 -39.62 51.60 23.59
CA ALA A 65 -40.43 52.22 22.55
C ALA A 65 -41.93 51.89 22.76
N PRO A 66 -42.87 52.84 22.52
CA PRO A 66 -44.29 52.67 22.83
C PRO A 66 -45.08 51.92 21.74
N PRO A 67 -46.26 51.34 22.07
CA PRO A 67 -47.00 50.46 21.17
C PRO A 67 -47.87 51.21 20.14
N LYS A 68 -48.05 50.61 18.95
CA LYS A 68 -49.10 51.00 17.99
C LYS A 68 -49.90 49.79 17.51
N THR A 69 -51.09 49.68 18.11
CA THR A 69 -52.40 49.38 17.52
C THR A 69 -52.51 48.38 16.36
N ILE A 70 -53.25 47.30 16.64
CA ILE A 70 -53.78 46.31 15.69
C ILE A 70 -54.78 46.95 14.72
N LEU A 71 -54.75 46.56 13.45
CA LEU A 71 -55.91 46.62 12.55
C LEU A 71 -56.07 45.29 11.80
N GLN A 72 -57.31 44.81 11.74
CA GLN A 72 -57.66 43.45 11.31
C GLN A 72 -57.80 43.33 9.78
N THR A 73 -57.56 42.13 9.26
CA THR A 73 -58.32 41.34 8.24
C THR A 73 -57.35 40.30 7.64
N GLY A 74 -57.73 39.10 7.22
CA GLY A 74 -58.99 38.35 7.31
C GLY A 74 -58.73 36.87 6.95
N ARG A 75 -59.58 35.96 7.42
CA ARG A 75 -59.40 34.50 7.39
C ARG A 75 -59.78 33.89 6.03
N ILE A 76 -58.89 33.12 5.38
CA ILE A 76 -59.23 32.10 4.34
C ILE A 76 -58.29 30.89 4.48
N GLU A 77 -58.85 29.68 4.40
CA GLU A 77 -58.13 28.39 4.43
C GLU A 77 -57.91 27.82 3.01
N ALA A 78 -56.89 26.97 2.88
CA ALA A 78 -56.67 25.88 1.92
C ALA A 78 -57.34 25.91 0.51
N SER A 79 -56.51 25.86 -0.56
CA SER A 79 -56.26 24.61 -1.31
C SER A 79 -55.46 24.81 -2.62
N GLU A 80 -54.71 23.75 -2.96
CA GLU A 80 -54.23 23.32 -4.28
C GLU A 80 -54.04 24.33 -5.43
N LYS A 81 -52.77 24.55 -5.82
CA LYS A 81 -52.38 24.57 -7.25
C LYS A 81 -51.05 23.87 -7.49
N SER A 82 -51.10 22.81 -8.31
CA SER A 82 -49.94 22.19 -8.95
C SER A 82 -49.26 23.14 -9.93
N VAL A 83 -47.92 23.25 -9.89
CA VAL A 83 -47.14 23.89 -10.96
C VAL A 83 -46.00 22.96 -11.38
N ALA A 84 -45.95 22.66 -12.68
CA ALA A 84 -45.02 21.71 -13.28
C ALA A 84 -43.58 22.23 -13.37
N LYS A 85 -42.62 21.30 -13.48
CA LYS A 85 -41.21 21.61 -13.78
C LYS A 85 -41.07 22.23 -15.19
N PRO A 86 -40.36 23.34 -15.37
CA PRO A 86 -39.84 23.74 -16.68
C PRO A 86 -38.52 23.00 -16.96
N ASN A 87 -38.50 22.20 -18.03
CA ASN A 87 -37.26 21.69 -18.63
C ASN A 87 -36.57 22.82 -19.40
N GLY A 88 -35.29 23.06 -19.12
CA GLY A 88 -34.44 23.97 -19.89
C GLY A 88 -33.07 24.18 -19.23
N PRO A 89 -31.98 24.29 -20.02
CA PRO A 89 -30.64 24.49 -19.46
C PRO A 89 -30.54 25.88 -18.82
N ARG A 90 -30.14 25.93 -17.53
CA ARG A 90 -30.03 27.19 -16.79
C ARG A 90 -28.77 27.95 -17.19
N ARG A 91 -28.98 29.14 -17.77
CA ARG A 91 -27.94 30.11 -18.12
C ARG A 91 -27.26 30.66 -16.86
N ILE A 92 -25.97 30.41 -16.71
CA ILE A 92 -25.16 30.98 -15.62
C ILE A 92 -25.11 32.50 -15.79
N LYS A 93 -25.52 33.25 -14.77
CA LYS A 93 -25.21 34.68 -14.63
C LYS A 93 -24.15 34.82 -13.55
N GLY A 94 -22.98 35.36 -13.92
CA GLY A 94 -21.94 35.70 -12.96
C GLY A 94 -22.40 36.85 -12.06
N GLY A 95 -22.30 36.66 -10.76
CA GLY A 95 -22.62 37.66 -9.74
C GLY A 95 -22.42 37.05 -8.36
N VAL A 96 -21.52 37.63 -7.57
CA VAL A 96 -21.21 37.15 -6.21
C VAL A 96 -22.42 37.39 -5.32
N SER A 97 -23.15 36.33 -4.97
CA SER A 97 -24.21 36.42 -3.97
C SER A 97 -23.60 36.36 -2.57
N LYS A 98 -23.34 37.53 -1.95
CA LYS A 98 -23.18 37.61 -0.50
C LYS A 98 -24.46 37.08 0.15
N LYS A 99 -24.44 35.86 0.69
CA LYS A 99 -25.49 35.38 1.61
C LYS A 99 -25.34 36.19 2.90
N PRO A 100 -26.39 36.84 3.42
CA PRO A 100 -26.33 37.41 4.76
C PRO A 100 -26.24 36.26 5.77
N SER A 101 -25.22 36.29 6.61
CA SER A 101 -25.08 35.44 7.80
C SER A 101 -26.10 35.89 8.86
N LEU A 102 -27.36 35.54 8.64
CA LEU A 102 -28.31 35.41 9.74
C LEU A 102 -27.86 34.22 10.57
N GLU A 103 -27.42 34.49 11.80
CA GLU A 103 -27.24 33.48 12.84
C GLU A 103 -28.59 32.83 13.15
N LYS A 104 -28.96 31.83 12.35
CA LYS A 104 -29.87 30.80 12.82
C LYS A 104 -29.08 29.97 13.81
N GLN A 105 -29.40 30.14 15.09
CA GLN A 105 -29.32 29.04 16.03
C GLN A 105 -30.28 27.96 15.52
N ASP A 106 -29.79 27.07 14.66
CA ASP A 106 -30.52 25.87 14.28
C ASP A 106 -30.73 25.06 15.55
N ALA A 107 -31.99 25.00 16.00
CA ALA A 107 -32.36 24.28 17.22
C ALA A 107 -31.93 22.82 17.07
N VAL A 108 -30.94 22.41 17.87
CA VAL A 108 -30.31 21.10 17.69
C VAL A 108 -31.32 20.01 18.00
N ASP A 109 -31.59 19.17 16.99
CA ASP A 109 -32.56 18.09 17.07
C ASP A 109 -32.00 16.92 17.90
N LEU A 110 -32.21 17.02 19.22
CA LEU A 110 -31.84 15.99 20.19
C LEU A 110 -32.64 14.68 20.04
N THR A 111 -33.65 14.62 19.17
CA THR A 111 -34.42 13.38 18.93
C THR A 111 -33.70 12.42 17.97
N ARG A 112 -32.73 12.92 17.19
CA ARG A 112 -31.96 12.10 16.24
C ARG A 112 -31.05 11.10 16.94
N PRO A 113 -31.11 9.80 16.53
CA PRO A 113 -30.25 8.79 17.11
C PRO A 113 -28.79 8.99 16.71
N PHE A 114 -27.88 8.68 17.62
CA PHE A 114 -26.44 8.84 17.45
C PHE A 114 -25.78 7.50 17.13
N LYS A 115 -24.88 7.46 16.13
CA LYS A 115 -24.16 6.24 15.75
C LYS A 115 -22.65 6.47 15.70
N ILE A 116 -21.91 5.71 16.50
CA ILE A 116 -20.45 5.67 16.47
C ILE A 116 -20.01 4.65 15.42
N VAL A 117 -19.11 5.05 14.54
CA VAL A 117 -18.48 4.19 13.54
C VAL A 117 -16.98 4.21 13.75
N ALA A 118 -16.43 3.08 14.18
CA ALA A 118 -15.01 2.88 14.37
C ALA A 118 -14.40 2.23 13.12
N PHE A 119 -13.32 2.81 12.62
CA PHE A 119 -12.49 2.30 11.54
C PHE A 119 -11.14 1.90 12.08
N PHE A 120 -10.63 0.74 11.68
CA PHE A 120 -9.26 0.32 11.98
C PHE A 120 -8.60 -0.26 10.74
N SER A 121 -7.28 -0.40 10.77
CA SER A 121 -6.56 -1.29 9.86
C SER A 121 -5.57 -2.15 10.63
N SER A 122 -5.23 -3.32 10.09
CA SER A 122 -4.17 -4.14 10.70
C SER A 122 -3.45 -5.03 9.70
N VAL A 123 -2.12 -4.92 9.65
CA VAL A 123 -1.24 -5.89 8.98
C VAL A 123 -0.85 -7.05 9.91
N THR A 124 -0.91 -6.85 11.23
CA THR A 124 -0.35 -7.77 12.24
C THR A 124 -1.37 -8.27 13.27
N THR A 125 -2.68 -8.04 13.08
CA THR A 125 -3.80 -8.41 13.97
C THR A 125 -3.79 -7.79 15.39
N LYS A 126 -2.71 -7.10 15.80
CA LYS A 126 -2.67 -6.39 17.09
C LYS A 126 -3.75 -5.31 17.16
N THR A 127 -3.80 -4.43 16.18
CA THR A 127 -4.80 -3.34 16.12
C THR A 127 -6.22 -3.88 16.07
N GLU A 128 -6.45 -4.99 15.34
CA GLU A 128 -7.77 -5.64 15.30
C GLU A 128 -8.23 -6.06 16.70
N LYS A 129 -7.35 -6.68 17.51
CA LYS A 129 -7.69 -7.07 18.88
C LYS A 129 -8.01 -5.86 19.76
N ILE A 130 -7.22 -4.80 19.67
CA ILE A 130 -7.44 -3.55 20.41
C ILE A 130 -8.78 -2.93 19.99
N ALA A 131 -9.04 -2.84 18.68
CA ALA A 131 -10.26 -2.27 18.13
C ALA A 131 -11.53 -3.07 18.51
N ARG A 132 -11.47 -4.41 18.49
CA ARG A 132 -12.56 -5.28 18.97
C ARG A 132 -12.78 -5.16 20.47
N GLY A 133 -11.71 -5.02 21.26
CA GLY A 133 -11.81 -4.74 22.70
C GLY A 133 -12.45 -3.38 22.98
N TYR A 134 -12.03 -2.35 22.23
CA TYR A 134 -12.57 -0.99 22.36
C TYR A 134 -14.03 -0.89 21.93
N LEU A 135 -14.45 -1.64 20.91
CA LEU A 135 -15.87 -1.73 20.51
C LEU A 135 -16.77 -2.14 21.68
N ALA A 136 -16.34 -3.10 22.50
CA ALA A 136 -17.10 -3.52 23.70
C ALA A 136 -17.16 -2.40 24.77
N SER A 137 -16.10 -1.60 24.91
CA SER A 137 -16.11 -0.41 25.76
C SER A 137 -17.08 0.66 25.24
N LEU A 138 -17.04 0.93 23.93
CA LEU A 138 -17.94 1.87 23.26
C LEU A 138 -19.41 1.43 23.33
N GLU A 139 -19.70 0.13 23.21
CA GLU A 139 -21.05 -0.42 23.42
C GLU A 139 -21.54 -0.12 24.85
N ALA A 140 -20.74 -0.44 25.87
CA ALA A 140 -21.07 -0.19 27.28
C ALA A 140 -21.18 1.32 27.61
N ALA A 141 -20.32 2.15 27.04
CA ALA A 141 -20.37 3.61 27.17
C ALA A 141 -21.62 4.18 26.49
N SER A 142 -21.96 3.73 25.28
CA SER A 142 -23.16 4.17 24.54
C SER A 142 -24.45 3.83 25.29
N GLU A 143 -24.55 2.62 25.86
CA GLU A 143 -25.69 2.25 26.72
C GLU A 143 -25.80 3.13 27.97
N ARG A 144 -24.65 3.43 28.61
CA ARG A 144 -24.59 4.27 29.81
C ARG A 144 -25.01 5.71 29.49
N LEU A 145 -24.51 6.28 28.40
CA LEU A 145 -24.85 7.63 27.93
C LEU A 145 -26.32 7.74 27.50
N ALA A 146 -26.86 6.73 26.80
CA ALA A 146 -28.27 6.69 26.42
C ALA A 146 -29.19 6.72 27.66
N ARG A 147 -28.84 5.96 28.72
CA ARG A 147 -29.59 5.97 30.00
C ARG A 147 -29.45 7.28 30.77
N GLN A 148 -28.31 7.96 30.69
CA GLN A 148 -28.04 9.20 31.43
C GLN A 148 -28.59 10.46 30.75
N THR A 149 -28.60 10.50 29.42
CA THR A 149 -28.99 11.69 28.63
C THR A 149 -30.38 11.57 27.99
N GLY A 150 -30.94 10.36 27.92
CA GLY A 150 -32.22 10.09 27.25
C GLY A 150 -32.17 10.12 25.72
N ARG A 151 -30.99 10.38 25.13
CA ARG A 151 -30.79 10.39 23.68
C ARG A 151 -30.62 8.95 23.16
N PRO A 152 -31.28 8.55 22.06
CA PRO A 152 -31.10 7.21 21.50
C PRO A 152 -29.69 7.06 20.89
N PHE A 153 -28.96 6.02 21.31
CA PHE A 153 -27.72 5.57 20.67
C PHE A 153 -27.99 4.29 19.89
N LEU A 154 -27.57 4.27 18.63
CA LEU A 154 -27.49 3.04 17.84
C LEU A 154 -26.25 2.24 18.24
N LYS A 155 -26.32 0.93 18.02
CA LYS A 155 -25.18 0.05 18.28
C LYS A 155 -23.95 0.53 17.48
N PRO A 156 -22.79 0.76 18.14
CA PRO A 156 -21.54 1.09 17.46
C PRO A 156 -21.15 0.03 16.43
N GLU A 157 -20.54 0.47 15.32
CA GLU A 157 -20.01 -0.41 14.29
C GLU A 157 -18.48 -0.36 14.24
N LEU A 158 -17.87 -1.48 13.87
CA LEU A 158 -16.44 -1.60 13.64
C LEU A 158 -16.18 -2.12 12.22
N HIS A 159 -15.47 -1.34 11.42
CA HIS A 159 -15.11 -1.65 10.05
C HIS A 159 -13.59 -1.75 9.88
N ASP A 160 -13.12 -2.79 9.20
CA ASP A 160 -11.74 -2.82 8.70
C ASP A 160 -11.67 -1.99 7.42
N LEU A 161 -10.73 -1.05 7.35
CA LEU A 161 -10.47 -0.24 6.16
C LEU A 161 -10.13 -1.09 4.93
N ALA A 162 -9.70 -2.34 5.09
CA ALA A 162 -9.44 -3.27 3.98
C ALA A 162 -10.69 -3.93 3.39
N ASP A 163 -11.83 -3.91 4.11
CA ASP A 163 -13.06 -4.61 3.72
C ASP A 163 -14.18 -3.68 3.22
N ILE A 164 -14.10 -2.37 3.51
CA ILE A 164 -15.10 -1.35 3.11
C ILE A 164 -14.78 -0.68 1.76
N ASP A 165 -15.81 -0.07 1.17
CA ASP A 165 -15.64 0.98 0.14
C ASP A 165 -15.44 2.34 0.81
N PHE A 166 -14.56 3.17 0.27
CA PHE A 166 -14.30 4.50 0.82
C PHE A 166 -15.36 5.53 0.40
N GLU A 167 -15.95 5.37 -0.79
CA GLU A 167 -17.06 6.22 -1.27
C GLU A 167 -18.27 6.20 -0.32
N ASP A 168 -18.57 5.02 0.26
CA ASP A 168 -19.73 4.79 1.14
C ASP A 168 -19.66 5.55 2.48
N PHE A 169 -18.45 5.96 2.91
CA PHE A 169 -18.22 6.59 4.23
C PHE A 169 -17.50 7.95 4.15
N PHE A 170 -16.64 8.19 3.16
CA PHE A 170 -15.72 9.33 3.15
C PHE A 170 -16.02 10.38 2.08
N VAL A 171 -16.86 10.07 1.09
CA VAL A 171 -17.40 11.06 0.12
C VAL A 171 -18.73 11.64 0.58
N SER A 172 -19.55 10.87 1.31
CA SER A 172 -20.72 11.40 2.02
C SER A 172 -21.06 10.52 3.24
N PRO A 173 -21.64 11.08 4.32
CA PRO A 173 -22.08 10.27 5.45
C PRO A 173 -23.14 9.23 5.05
N PRO A 174 -23.08 7.98 5.58
CA PRO A 174 -24.01 6.91 5.21
C PRO A 174 -25.47 7.27 5.45
N LYS A 175 -26.35 6.86 4.53
CA LYS A 175 -27.80 7.08 4.66
C LYS A 175 -28.42 6.03 5.58
N SER A 176 -28.57 6.37 6.86
CA SER A 176 -29.34 5.56 7.82
C SER A 176 -30.85 5.64 7.52
N SER A 177 -31.57 4.53 7.69
CA SER A 177 -33.04 4.48 7.65
C SER A 177 -33.72 5.30 8.76
N GLU A 178 -32.97 5.66 9.80
CA GLU A 178 -33.45 6.36 11.01
C GLU A 178 -32.92 7.81 11.13
N ASP A 179 -32.38 8.37 10.03
CA ASP A 179 -31.81 9.74 9.97
C ASP A 179 -30.81 10.04 11.10
N ALA A 180 -30.00 9.02 11.41
CA ALA A 180 -29.02 9.02 12.49
C ALA A 180 -27.85 9.97 12.23
N SER A 181 -27.37 10.63 13.27
CA SER A 181 -26.15 11.43 13.22
C SER A 181 -24.91 10.58 13.50
N PHE A 182 -23.87 10.72 12.67
CA PHE A 182 -22.68 9.87 12.71
C PHE A 182 -21.49 10.57 13.40
N PHE A 183 -20.69 9.76 14.09
CA PHE A 183 -19.42 10.14 14.70
C PHE A 183 -18.34 9.11 14.35
N TYR A 184 -17.19 9.56 13.87
CA TYR A 184 -16.14 8.68 13.34
C TYR A 184 -14.95 8.55 14.28
N VAL A 185 -14.51 7.31 14.50
CA VAL A 185 -13.33 6.99 15.29
C VAL A 185 -12.34 6.22 14.42
N PHE A 186 -11.07 6.61 14.43
CA PHE A 186 -10.03 5.94 13.64
C PHE A 186 -8.92 5.37 14.54
N LEU A 187 -8.61 4.08 14.36
CA LEU A 187 -7.57 3.35 15.10
C LEU A 187 -6.50 2.87 14.11
N ILE A 188 -5.51 3.72 13.85
CA ILE A 188 -4.60 3.60 12.70
C ILE A 188 -3.17 3.29 13.16
N PRO A 189 -2.60 2.14 12.79
CA PRO A 189 -1.19 1.87 12.95
C PRO A 189 -0.36 2.53 11.84
N SER A 190 0.82 3.07 12.16
CA SER A 190 1.76 3.59 11.16
C SER A 190 2.64 2.47 10.58
N TYR A 191 2.78 2.45 9.25
CA TYR A 191 3.62 1.48 8.54
C TYR A 191 4.63 2.15 7.60
N ASN A 192 5.88 1.66 7.57
CA ASN A 192 6.91 2.08 6.60
C ASN A 192 6.80 1.30 5.26
N ILE A 193 5.59 0.89 4.91
CA ILE A 193 5.25 0.18 3.68
C ILE A 193 3.90 0.67 3.19
N ASP A 194 3.69 0.62 1.88
CA ASP A 194 2.42 0.96 1.27
C ASP A 194 1.33 -0.05 1.70
N THR A 195 0.31 0.46 2.38
CA THR A 195 -0.80 -0.29 2.99
C THR A 195 -2.16 0.28 2.59
N ILE A 196 -3.22 -0.19 3.24
CA ILE A 196 -4.56 0.36 3.06
C ILE A 196 -4.69 1.80 3.59
N ASN A 197 -3.89 2.17 4.59
CA ASN A 197 -3.84 3.53 5.12
C ASN A 197 -3.45 4.53 4.03
N ASP A 198 -2.41 4.23 3.27
CA ASP A 198 -1.91 5.06 2.17
C ASP A 198 -2.92 5.16 1.02
N THR A 199 -3.81 4.17 0.88
CA THR A 199 -4.91 4.20 -0.09
C THR A 199 -6.05 5.08 0.42
N LEU A 200 -6.35 5.05 1.73
CA LEU A 200 -7.31 5.94 2.36
C LEU A 200 -6.84 7.39 2.32
N LEU A 201 -5.59 7.67 2.71
CA LEU A 201 -5.01 9.02 2.70
C LEU A 201 -5.07 9.64 1.30
N GLN A 202 -4.67 8.88 0.27
CA GLN A 202 -4.78 9.32 -1.12
C GLN A 202 -6.24 9.57 -1.54
N HIS A 203 -7.19 8.71 -1.16
CA HIS A 203 -8.61 8.92 -1.46
C HIS A 203 -9.19 10.18 -0.78
N LEU A 204 -8.79 10.48 0.46
CA LEU A 204 -9.23 11.69 1.18
C LEU A 204 -8.63 12.97 0.56
N GLU A 205 -7.37 12.91 0.13
CA GLU A 205 -6.71 13.99 -0.63
C GLU A 205 -7.40 14.23 -1.99
N GLU A 206 -7.63 13.16 -2.77
CA GLU A 206 -8.35 13.22 -4.05
C GLU A 206 -9.77 13.78 -3.86
N THR A 207 -10.49 13.36 -2.81
CA THR A 207 -11.85 13.85 -2.48
C THR A 207 -11.85 15.35 -2.14
N HIS A 208 -10.85 15.84 -1.41
CA HIS A 208 -10.75 17.27 -1.09
C HIS A 208 -10.42 18.15 -2.31
N HIS A 209 -9.71 17.60 -3.29
CA HIS A 209 -9.29 18.30 -4.52
C HIS A 209 -10.23 18.09 -5.72
N ASP A 210 -11.27 17.25 -5.61
CA ASP A 210 -12.26 17.06 -6.67
C ASP A 210 -13.26 18.24 -6.75
N PHE A 211 -13.13 19.05 -7.80
CA PHE A 211 -14.01 20.20 -8.08
C PHE A 211 -15.51 19.87 -8.22
N ARG A 212 -15.88 18.59 -8.31
CA ARG A 212 -17.28 18.11 -8.39
C ARG A 212 -17.91 17.90 -7.02
N ILE A 213 -17.09 17.81 -5.97
CA ILE A 213 -17.47 17.52 -4.59
C ILE A 213 -17.33 18.83 -3.78
N ASP A 214 -18.10 18.98 -2.70
CA ASP A 214 -17.93 20.12 -1.79
C ASP A 214 -16.59 20.01 -1.04
N THR A 215 -15.96 21.13 -0.67
CA THR A 215 -14.61 21.12 -0.04
C THR A 215 -14.61 20.52 1.37
N ALA A 216 -15.78 20.52 2.02
CA ALA A 216 -16.06 19.86 3.31
C ALA A 216 -17.28 18.92 3.21
N PRO A 217 -17.18 17.79 2.47
CA PRO A 217 -18.33 16.94 2.16
C PRO A 217 -18.79 16.09 3.35
N LEU A 218 -17.92 15.91 4.35
CA LEU A 218 -18.21 15.26 5.63
C LEU A 218 -18.61 16.27 6.72
N SER A 219 -18.88 17.53 6.36
CA SER A 219 -19.45 18.53 7.27
C SER A 219 -20.78 18.14 7.96
N PRO A 220 -21.61 17.18 7.48
CA PRO A 220 -22.76 16.72 8.26
C PRO A 220 -22.42 15.76 9.42
N LEU A 221 -21.18 15.28 9.55
CA LEU A 221 -20.74 14.53 10.73
C LEU A 221 -20.81 15.42 11.99
N ILE A 222 -21.03 14.81 13.15
CA ILE A 222 -20.96 15.54 14.42
C ILE A 222 -19.50 15.83 14.78
N GLY A 223 -18.62 14.85 14.57
CA GLY A 223 -17.18 15.02 14.71
C GLY A 223 -16.42 13.73 14.43
N TYR A 224 -15.09 13.82 14.51
CA TYR A 224 -14.20 12.66 14.41
C TYR A 224 -13.07 12.72 15.45
N SER A 225 -12.44 11.58 15.74
CA SER A 225 -11.17 11.51 16.46
C SER A 225 -10.29 10.36 15.95
N VAL A 226 -8.97 10.49 16.12
CA VAL A 226 -7.96 9.58 15.58
C VAL A 226 -7.00 9.16 16.69
N PHE A 227 -6.69 7.86 16.77
CA PHE A 227 -5.60 7.30 17.56
C PHE A 227 -4.57 6.62 16.66
N GLY A 228 -3.31 7.01 16.81
CA GLY A 228 -2.15 6.45 16.12
C GLY A 228 -1.42 5.39 16.95
N PHE A 229 -1.15 4.23 16.35
CA PHE A 229 -0.24 3.22 16.91
C PHE A 229 1.08 3.24 16.14
N GLY A 230 2.13 3.82 16.72
CA GLY A 230 3.47 3.88 16.14
C GLY A 230 4.42 2.86 16.74
N ASP A 231 5.57 2.66 16.10
CA ASP A 231 6.80 2.20 16.76
C ASP A 231 7.74 3.41 16.80
N LYS A 232 8.27 3.80 17.97
CA LYS A 232 9.30 4.87 18.06
C LYS A 232 10.64 4.42 17.48
N GLU A 233 10.98 3.15 17.69
CA GLU A 233 12.22 2.54 17.17
C GLU A 233 12.03 1.92 15.76
N GLY A 234 12.90 2.27 14.81
CA GLY A 234 12.97 1.64 13.49
C GLY A 234 12.80 2.58 12.30
N TRP A 235 12.63 3.88 12.58
CA TRP A 235 12.57 4.95 11.59
C TRP A 235 13.91 5.70 11.49
N PRO A 236 14.23 6.33 10.32
CA PRO A 236 15.40 7.19 10.19
C PRO A 236 15.30 8.48 11.03
N ASP A 237 14.09 8.99 11.19
CA ASP A 237 13.72 10.10 12.08
C ASP A 237 12.45 9.72 12.86
N GLU A 238 12.44 9.97 14.17
CA GLU A 238 11.30 9.71 15.05
C GLU A 238 10.16 10.72 14.80
N ALA A 239 10.47 11.98 14.50
CA ALA A 239 9.48 13.03 14.29
C ALA A 239 8.61 12.77 13.04
N GLU A 240 9.26 12.36 11.95
CA GLU A 240 8.62 12.00 10.68
C GLU A 240 7.94 10.62 10.72
N GLY A 241 8.49 9.65 11.46
CA GLY A 241 8.01 8.26 11.45
C GLY A 241 6.91 7.94 12.49
N PHE A 242 6.93 8.56 13.67
CA PHE A 242 6.03 8.19 14.75
C PHE A 242 4.60 8.68 14.49
N CYS A 243 3.67 7.73 14.39
CA CYS A 243 2.24 7.95 14.15
C CYS A 243 1.88 8.78 12.90
N PHE A 244 2.78 8.89 11.91
CA PHE A 244 2.60 9.78 10.74
C PHE A 244 1.28 9.58 9.97
N GLN A 245 0.86 8.34 9.69
CA GLN A 245 -0.40 8.07 8.97
C GLN A 245 -1.64 8.54 9.75
N ALA A 246 -1.57 8.57 11.09
CA ALA A 246 -2.62 9.12 11.93
C ALA A 246 -2.62 10.68 11.91
N LYS A 247 -1.44 11.31 11.88
CA LYS A 247 -1.29 12.77 11.70
C LYS A 247 -1.84 13.22 10.34
N GLU A 248 -1.48 12.52 9.26
CA GLU A 248 -1.98 12.83 7.91
C GLU A 248 -3.48 12.57 7.75
N LEU A 249 -4.00 11.50 8.35
CA LEU A 249 -5.44 11.22 8.34
C LEU A 249 -6.22 12.34 9.04
N ASP A 250 -5.74 12.79 10.20
CA ASP A 250 -6.33 13.89 10.94
C ASP A 250 -6.27 15.23 10.16
N LYS A 251 -5.16 15.51 9.45
CA LYS A 251 -5.04 16.67 8.54
C LYS A 251 -6.13 16.66 7.47
N TRP A 252 -6.37 15.53 6.80
CA TRP A 252 -7.38 15.44 5.74
C TRP A 252 -8.81 15.39 6.30
N MET A 253 -9.07 14.65 7.38
CA MET A 253 -10.38 14.62 8.05
C MET A 253 -10.78 15.99 8.61
N SER A 254 -9.82 16.78 9.11
CA SER A 254 -10.06 18.17 9.53
C SER A 254 -10.58 19.03 8.37
N LYS A 255 -9.99 18.92 7.19
CA LYS A 255 -10.48 19.62 5.98
C LYS A 255 -11.88 19.14 5.58
N LEU A 256 -12.06 17.83 5.40
CA LEU A 256 -13.30 17.24 4.89
C LEU A 256 -14.51 17.42 5.84
N THR A 257 -14.30 17.53 7.15
CA THR A 257 -15.37 17.72 8.15
C THR A 257 -15.66 19.17 8.51
N GLY A 258 -14.91 20.14 7.96
CA GLY A 258 -15.03 21.55 8.36
C GLY A 258 -14.48 21.82 9.77
N ARG A 259 -13.32 21.22 10.08
CA ARG A 259 -12.56 21.34 11.35
C ARG A 259 -13.26 20.76 12.59
N LYS A 260 -14.18 19.80 12.42
CA LYS A 260 -14.93 19.14 13.52
C LYS A 260 -14.15 18.02 14.23
N ARG A 261 -12.94 18.33 14.72
CA ARG A 261 -12.18 17.40 15.57
C ARG A 261 -12.80 17.39 16.98
N ALA A 262 -13.13 16.20 17.46
CA ALA A 262 -13.77 16.02 18.76
C ALA A 262 -12.77 15.94 19.92
N TYR A 263 -11.67 15.21 19.72
CA TYR A 263 -10.60 15.05 20.70
C TYR A 263 -9.24 15.02 19.98
N PRO A 264 -8.14 15.54 20.58
CA PRO A 264 -6.81 15.53 19.98
C PRO A 264 -6.35 14.15 19.49
N VAL A 265 -5.41 14.14 18.53
CA VAL A 265 -4.85 12.88 18.01
C VAL A 265 -4.10 12.17 19.12
N GLY A 266 -4.59 11.00 19.52
CA GLY A 266 -3.87 10.13 20.43
C GLY A 266 -2.72 9.44 19.73
N MET A 267 -1.61 9.24 20.42
CA MET A 267 -0.43 8.55 19.89
C MET A 267 0.14 7.66 20.99
N GLY A 268 0.42 6.40 20.64
CA GLY A 268 1.01 5.41 21.54
C GLY A 268 2.00 4.49 20.82
N ASP A 269 3.06 4.11 21.52
CA ASP A 269 4.13 3.24 21.04
C ASP A 269 3.80 1.76 21.33
N MET A 270 3.68 0.97 20.27
CA MET A 270 3.31 -0.46 20.26
C MET A 270 4.27 -1.39 21.02
N LYS A 271 5.42 -0.86 21.45
CA LYS A 271 6.43 -1.53 22.27
C LYS A 271 6.46 -1.08 23.73
N SER A 272 5.93 0.10 24.05
CA SER A 272 6.01 0.70 25.39
C SER A 272 4.65 1.19 25.90
N ASP A 273 4.27 2.43 25.59
CA ASP A 273 3.22 3.19 26.30
C ASP A 273 1.80 3.08 25.71
N HIS A 274 1.59 2.31 24.63
CA HIS A 274 0.31 2.31 23.91
C HIS A 274 -0.94 1.98 24.74
N GLU A 275 -0.87 1.09 25.74
CA GLU A 275 -2.05 0.72 26.55
C GLU A 275 -2.51 1.88 27.44
N GLU A 276 -1.58 2.55 28.14
CA GLU A 276 -1.87 3.69 29.02
C GLU A 276 -2.35 4.89 28.19
N ARG A 277 -1.62 5.23 27.12
CA ARG A 277 -1.94 6.34 26.21
C ARG A 277 -3.29 6.16 25.50
N PHE A 278 -3.64 4.92 25.16
CA PHE A 278 -4.94 4.60 24.58
C PHE A 278 -6.08 4.74 25.60
N ALA A 279 -5.86 4.29 26.84
CA ALA A 279 -6.86 4.45 27.91
C ALA A 279 -7.12 5.93 28.26
N GLU A 280 -6.08 6.75 28.35
CA GLU A 280 -6.21 8.21 28.55
C GLU A 280 -7.04 8.87 27.44
N TRP A 281 -6.71 8.59 26.18
CA TRP A 281 -7.41 9.13 25.02
C TRP A 281 -8.86 8.63 24.92
N ALA A 282 -9.10 7.35 25.24
CA ALA A 282 -10.43 6.76 25.25
C ALA A 282 -11.34 7.41 26.31
N ASN A 283 -10.82 7.65 27.52
CA ASN A 283 -11.55 8.34 28.58
C ASN A 283 -11.92 9.77 28.17
N GLY A 284 -10.97 10.53 27.62
CA GLY A 284 -11.24 11.89 27.13
C GLY A 284 -12.25 11.94 25.97
N LEU A 285 -12.27 10.91 25.11
CA LEU A 285 -13.28 10.75 24.09
C LEU A 285 -14.67 10.42 24.67
N GLU A 286 -14.76 9.60 25.73
CA GLU A 286 -16.03 9.35 26.43
C GLU A 286 -16.60 10.61 27.10
N GLU A 287 -15.75 11.49 27.66
CA GLU A 287 -16.18 12.81 28.18
C GLU A 287 -16.73 13.74 27.09
N VAL A 288 -16.08 13.77 25.92
CA VAL A 288 -16.58 14.54 24.77
C VAL A 288 -17.92 13.97 24.25
N LEU A 289 -18.07 12.64 24.23
CA LEU A 289 -19.33 11.99 23.85
C LEU A 289 -20.47 12.27 24.86
N ASP A 290 -20.20 12.36 26.17
CA ASP A 290 -21.22 12.79 27.15
C ASP A 290 -21.65 14.25 26.90
N ASN A 291 -20.71 15.15 26.62
CA ASN A 291 -21.02 16.53 26.28
C ASN A 291 -21.88 16.62 25.00
N ILE A 292 -21.48 15.96 23.91
CA ILE A 292 -22.25 15.87 22.66
C ILE A 292 -23.66 15.29 22.90
N ALA A 293 -23.79 14.30 23.79
CA ALA A 293 -25.07 13.69 24.11
C ALA A 293 -26.01 14.66 24.85
N ARG A 294 -25.47 15.55 25.69
CA ARG A 294 -26.23 16.57 26.44
C ARG A 294 -26.57 17.82 25.64
N THR A 295 -25.59 18.38 24.91
CA THR A 295 -25.74 19.67 24.21
C THR A 295 -26.20 19.50 22.75
N GLY A 296 -26.02 18.31 22.19
CA GLY A 296 -26.27 18.01 20.78
C GLY A 296 -25.23 18.56 19.81
N ASN A 297 -24.29 19.40 20.28
CA ASN A 297 -23.24 20.02 19.48
C ASN A 297 -21.85 19.63 20.01
N LEU A 298 -20.81 19.90 19.21
CA LEU A 298 -19.42 19.67 19.62
C LEU A 298 -18.86 20.79 20.51
N GLY A 299 -19.69 21.81 20.83
CA GLY A 299 -19.26 23.09 21.37
C GLY A 299 -18.35 23.88 20.40
N ASP A 300 -17.65 24.89 20.94
CA ASP A 300 -16.37 25.33 20.36
C ASP A 300 -15.35 24.22 20.59
N GLY A 301 -15.39 23.19 19.73
CA GLY A 301 -14.46 22.05 19.81
C GLY A 301 -13.01 22.51 19.78
N VAL A 302 -12.10 21.68 20.32
CA VAL A 302 -10.66 21.99 20.34
C VAL A 302 -10.19 22.31 18.93
N ARG A 303 -9.95 23.61 18.66
CA ARG A 303 -9.36 24.08 17.40
C ARG A 303 -8.13 23.22 17.15
N GLY A 304 -8.17 22.45 16.06
CA GLY A 304 -7.16 21.44 15.80
C GLY A 304 -5.77 22.04 15.88
N SER A 305 -4.86 21.34 16.56
CA SER A 305 -3.44 21.70 16.70
C SER A 305 -2.73 21.65 15.34
N GLY A 306 -2.99 22.65 14.50
CA GLY A 306 -1.93 23.20 13.67
C GLY A 306 -1.04 24.00 14.62
N ASP A 307 0.12 23.44 14.98
CA ASP A 307 1.19 24.30 15.47
C ASP A 307 1.48 25.35 14.40
N PRO A 308 1.59 26.65 14.74
CA PRO A 308 1.83 27.74 13.77
C PRO A 308 3.16 27.69 12.99
N ILE A 309 3.82 26.53 12.95
CA ILE A 309 5.06 26.25 12.24
C ILE A 309 4.85 25.19 11.12
N GLU A 310 3.77 24.39 11.15
CA GLU A 310 3.47 23.38 10.10
C GLU A 310 2.20 23.68 9.29
N SER A 311 1.45 24.74 9.62
CA SER A 311 0.23 25.13 8.91
C SER A 311 0.30 26.45 8.12
N ASP A 312 1.42 27.17 8.18
CA ASP A 312 1.50 28.56 7.69
C ASP A 312 2.52 28.73 6.55
N ALA A 313 2.29 28.00 5.45
CA ALA A 313 3.10 28.06 4.23
C ALA A 313 2.34 28.57 2.98
N GLU A 314 1.01 28.71 3.04
CA GLU A 314 0.16 29.03 1.87
C GLU A 314 -0.94 30.09 2.12
N ASP A 315 -1.26 30.50 3.37
CA ASP A 315 -2.48 31.29 3.68
C ASP A 315 -2.23 32.76 4.13
N ILE A 316 -1.05 33.35 3.88
CA ILE A 316 -0.82 34.81 4.05
C ILE A 316 -0.75 35.53 2.70
N ALA A 317 -1.92 35.74 2.09
CA ALA A 317 -2.20 36.83 1.13
C ALA A 317 -3.70 36.85 0.74
N ASP A 318 -4.54 37.52 1.52
CA ASP A 318 -5.72 38.31 1.06
C ASP A 318 -6.58 38.73 2.27
N GLU A 319 -6.25 39.86 2.91
CA GLU A 319 -7.17 40.83 3.54
C GLU A 319 -6.35 41.91 4.28
N ASP A 320 -6.06 43.02 3.59
CA ASP A 320 -6.02 44.34 4.25
C ASP A 320 -6.58 45.39 3.27
N ASP A 321 -7.62 46.10 3.73
CA ASP A 321 -8.35 47.11 2.95
C ASP A 321 -7.56 48.43 2.99
N GLY A 322 -7.38 49.07 1.83
CA GLY A 322 -6.44 50.18 1.72
C GLY A 322 -6.90 51.50 2.36
N GLU A 323 -5.99 52.15 3.09
CA GLU A 323 -5.93 53.62 3.17
C GLU A 323 -4.57 54.16 2.68
N VAL A 324 -4.63 55.34 2.07
CA VAL A 324 -3.55 55.99 1.31
C VAL A 324 -2.91 57.16 2.08
N VAL A 325 -1.59 57.13 2.33
CA VAL A 325 -0.77 58.34 2.56
C VAL A 325 0.69 58.16 2.06
N PHE A 326 1.00 58.85 0.95
CA PHE A 326 2.23 59.56 0.50
C PHE A 326 3.70 59.14 0.81
N ASP A 327 4.54 59.48 -0.19
CA ASP A 327 6.01 59.46 -0.34
C ASP A 327 6.89 59.85 0.86
N ASP A 328 8.12 59.30 0.95
CA ASP A 328 9.35 60.01 0.52
C ASP A 328 10.64 59.14 0.50
N GLU A 329 11.71 59.66 -0.13
CA GLU A 329 12.97 58.96 -0.50
C GLU A 329 14.06 58.80 0.61
N VAL A 330 15.21 58.21 0.21
CA VAL A 330 16.59 58.29 0.79
C VAL A 330 16.90 57.36 1.99
N GLY A 331 18.04 56.65 2.10
CA GLY A 331 19.21 56.43 1.22
C GLY A 331 20.50 56.08 2.02
N GLY A 332 21.49 55.40 1.39
CA GLY A 332 22.81 55.06 1.94
C GLY A 332 22.88 53.70 2.69
N ASP A 333 23.76 52.74 2.36
CA ASP A 333 25.24 52.71 2.47
C ASP A 333 25.73 52.69 3.95
N GLN A 334 26.72 51.88 4.39
CA GLN A 334 27.74 51.13 3.67
C GLN A 334 28.38 49.99 4.51
N GLU A 335 28.93 48.98 3.82
CA GLU A 335 30.15 48.19 4.12
C GLU A 335 30.48 47.58 5.52
N SER A 336 30.52 46.24 5.54
CA SER A 336 31.52 45.43 6.29
C SER A 336 32.94 45.61 5.76
N PRO A 337 33.99 45.11 6.45
CA PRO A 337 34.82 44.13 5.73
C PRO A 337 35.53 43.01 6.54
N ARG A 338 35.36 41.76 6.04
CA ARG A 338 36.42 40.74 5.77
C ARG A 338 37.15 40.11 7.01
N ALA A 339 37.94 39.02 6.89
CA ALA A 339 38.75 38.58 5.74
C ALA A 339 39.30 37.12 5.79
N LEU A 340 39.77 36.63 4.62
CA LEU A 340 40.85 35.62 4.37
C LEU A 340 40.53 34.12 4.65
N ASP A 341 41.06 33.08 3.99
CA ASP A 341 42.10 32.87 2.93
C ASP A 341 41.87 31.47 2.26
N ASP A 342 42.39 31.05 1.09
CA ASP A 342 42.90 31.71 -0.15
C ASP A 342 43.04 30.67 -1.32
N LEU A 343 43.50 31.11 -2.52
CA LEU A 343 44.31 30.49 -3.62
C LEU A 343 44.26 28.94 -3.95
N GLU A 344 44.44 28.43 -5.19
CA GLU A 344 45.34 28.83 -6.31
C GLU A 344 44.71 28.66 -7.74
N ASP A 345 44.91 29.68 -8.60
CA ASP A 345 45.55 29.70 -9.96
C ASP A 345 45.29 28.58 -11.02
N LEU A 346 45.21 28.77 -12.36
CA LEU A 346 45.45 29.86 -13.35
C LEU A 346 44.41 29.73 -14.51
N GLY A 347 44.17 30.64 -15.47
CA GLY A 347 44.69 31.98 -15.79
C GLY A 347 44.48 32.35 -17.28
N LYS A 348 44.28 33.65 -17.59
CA LYS A 348 44.11 34.32 -18.92
C LYS A 348 42.77 34.11 -19.64
N MET A 349 41.85 35.09 -19.67
CA MET A 349 41.86 36.38 -20.40
C MET A 349 41.70 36.27 -21.93
N ILE A 350 40.51 36.60 -22.45
CA ILE A 350 40.21 37.83 -23.23
C ILE A 350 38.71 37.84 -23.61
N ARG A 351 38.04 38.98 -23.37
CA ARG A 351 36.81 39.37 -24.09
C ARG A 351 37.15 40.58 -24.94
N THR A 352 36.82 40.57 -26.23
CA THR A 352 36.71 41.78 -27.04
C THR A 352 35.54 41.68 -28.02
N ASN A 353 34.62 42.65 -27.87
CA ASN A 353 33.76 43.29 -28.87
C ASN A 353 33.40 42.56 -30.18
N GLY A 354 32.11 42.30 -30.35
CA GLY A 354 31.27 43.16 -31.19
C GLY A 354 31.23 42.95 -32.73
N SER A 355 29.98 42.92 -33.23
CA SER A 355 29.49 43.29 -34.57
C SER A 355 29.40 42.25 -35.71
N ALA A 356 28.22 42.31 -36.36
CA ALA A 356 27.86 41.96 -37.75
C ALA A 356 27.88 40.50 -38.27
N GLY A 357 26.71 40.06 -38.79
CA GLY A 357 26.66 39.38 -40.10
C GLY A 357 25.88 38.06 -40.27
N GLY A 358 24.55 38.11 -40.47
CA GLY A 358 23.76 37.08 -41.19
C GLY A 358 23.54 35.71 -40.50
N THR A 359 22.58 34.85 -40.89
CA THR A 359 21.47 34.99 -41.87
C THR A 359 20.39 33.92 -41.59
N SER A 360 19.09 34.25 -41.72
CA SER A 360 17.93 33.33 -41.98
C SER A 360 17.66 32.11 -41.03
N SER A 361 16.44 31.75 -40.61
CA SER A 361 15.11 31.97 -41.21
C SER A 361 13.92 31.81 -40.23
N LYS A 362 12.89 32.66 -40.45
CA LYS A 362 11.42 32.49 -40.30
C LYS A 362 10.80 31.59 -39.20
N LYS A 363 10.03 32.24 -38.29
CA LYS A 363 8.73 31.75 -37.75
C LYS A 363 7.67 31.69 -38.90
N ALA A 364 6.45 31.15 -38.82
CA ALA A 364 5.54 30.73 -37.74
C ALA A 364 4.53 29.66 -38.33
N PRO A 365 3.48 29.15 -37.63
CA PRO A 365 2.41 29.94 -37.00
C PRO A 365 2.10 29.61 -35.53
N LEU A 366 1.50 30.58 -34.84
CA LEU A 366 0.89 30.39 -33.53
C LEU A 366 -0.54 29.84 -33.67
N ALA A 367 -0.97 29.03 -32.70
CA ALA A 367 -2.35 29.05 -32.23
C ALA A 367 -2.41 29.97 -31.01
N VAL A 368 -3.44 30.82 -30.92
CA VAL A 368 -3.60 31.83 -29.87
C VAL A 368 -4.64 31.34 -28.86
N ASP A 369 -4.27 31.28 -27.59
CA ASP A 369 -5.23 31.19 -26.49
C ASP A 369 -5.57 32.60 -25.99
N PHE A 370 -6.84 32.85 -25.68
CA PHE A 370 -7.44 34.18 -25.64
C PHE A 370 -7.74 34.69 -24.22
N THR A 371 -7.33 33.98 -23.17
CA THR A 371 -7.66 34.34 -21.77
C THR A 371 -6.44 34.47 -20.87
N SER A 372 -5.70 35.57 -20.98
CA SER A 372 -4.91 36.14 -19.88
C SER A 372 -4.53 37.60 -20.15
N TYR A 373 -4.85 38.50 -19.21
CA TYR A 373 -4.46 39.92 -19.24
C TYR A 373 -3.86 40.29 -17.88
N GLY A 374 -2.55 40.57 -17.84
CA GLY A 374 -1.82 41.03 -16.66
C GLY A 374 -1.57 39.96 -15.58
N SER A 375 -0.48 39.99 -14.81
CA SER A 375 0.76 40.77 -14.93
C SER A 375 1.96 39.91 -14.48
N SER A 376 3.18 40.45 -14.56
CA SER A 376 4.41 39.69 -14.34
C SER A 376 4.80 39.55 -12.86
N THR A 377 4.64 38.35 -12.30
CA THR A 377 5.32 37.94 -11.06
C THR A 377 6.12 36.66 -11.33
N LYS A 378 7.32 36.54 -10.74
CA LYS A 378 8.22 35.38 -10.96
C LYS A 378 7.51 34.08 -10.56
N LYS A 379 7.20 33.23 -11.54
CA LYS A 379 6.81 31.83 -11.26
C LYS A 379 7.95 31.15 -10.49
N LYS A 380 7.71 30.82 -9.21
CA LYS A 380 8.35 29.63 -8.63
C LYS A 380 7.89 28.45 -9.49
N THR A 381 8.83 27.64 -9.96
CA THR A 381 8.50 26.37 -10.61
C THR A 381 7.74 25.51 -9.60
N PRO A 382 6.57 24.94 -9.94
CA PRO A 382 5.93 23.99 -9.04
C PRO A 382 6.91 22.84 -8.81
N GLN A 383 7.20 22.52 -7.55
CA GLN A 383 7.95 21.31 -7.23
C GLN A 383 7.12 20.13 -7.71
N ALA A 384 7.69 19.32 -8.61
CA ALA A 384 7.06 18.07 -8.99
C ALA A 384 6.91 17.18 -7.73
N PRO A 385 5.81 16.42 -7.59
CA PRO A 385 5.65 15.52 -6.47
C PRO A 385 6.85 14.57 -6.40
N VAL A 386 7.46 14.44 -5.22
CA VAL A 386 8.65 13.62 -5.01
C VAL A 386 8.24 12.15 -5.16
N ILE A 387 8.47 11.59 -6.35
CA ILE A 387 8.12 10.20 -6.66
C ILE A 387 8.96 9.27 -5.78
N LYS A 388 8.29 8.55 -4.88
CA LYS A 388 8.91 7.66 -3.88
C LYS A 388 9.53 6.42 -4.54
N GLU A 389 10.69 5.97 -4.03
CA GLU A 389 11.25 4.65 -4.39
C GLU A 389 10.34 3.53 -3.85
N MET A 390 10.11 2.47 -4.64
CA MET A 390 9.25 1.34 -4.22
C MET A 390 9.82 0.59 -3.01
N VAL A 391 11.15 0.40 -2.98
CA VAL A 391 11.88 -0.22 -1.86
C VAL A 391 13.16 0.59 -1.60
N ALA A 392 13.01 1.71 -0.90
CA ALA A 392 14.12 2.57 -0.52
C ALA A 392 15.17 1.81 0.31
N LYS A 393 16.46 2.11 0.11
CA LYS A 393 17.58 1.37 0.73
C LYS A 393 17.61 1.42 2.27
N ASN A 394 17.03 2.47 2.86
CA ASN A 394 16.86 2.66 4.30
C ASN A 394 15.56 2.03 4.86
N SER A 395 14.70 1.44 4.01
CA SER A 395 13.43 0.86 4.46
C SER A 395 13.60 -0.48 5.19
N PRO A 396 12.72 -0.80 6.17
CA PRO A 396 12.64 -2.13 6.78
C PRO A 396 12.43 -3.25 5.75
N THR A 397 11.73 -2.96 4.65
CA THR A 397 11.50 -3.87 3.52
C THR A 397 12.81 -4.24 2.82
N TYR A 398 13.66 -3.27 2.52
CA TYR A 398 14.98 -3.52 1.94
C TYR A 398 15.82 -4.44 2.84
N ALA A 399 15.85 -4.17 4.15
CA ALA A 399 16.56 -4.98 5.13
C ALA A 399 15.98 -6.41 5.22
N ALA A 400 14.65 -6.56 5.24
CA ALA A 400 13.99 -7.86 5.30
C ALA A 400 14.27 -8.70 4.04
N LEU A 401 14.08 -8.14 2.84
CA LEU A 401 14.33 -8.83 1.58
C LEU A 401 15.81 -9.22 1.44
N THR A 402 16.73 -8.33 1.81
CA THR A 402 18.19 -8.60 1.81
C THR A 402 18.54 -9.75 2.76
N LYS A 403 18.03 -9.74 4.01
CA LYS A 403 18.19 -10.84 4.98
C LYS A 403 17.65 -12.18 4.46
N GLN A 404 16.66 -12.14 3.57
CA GLN A 404 16.04 -13.32 2.95
C GLN A 404 16.73 -13.73 1.63
N GLY A 405 17.90 -13.15 1.32
CA GLY A 405 18.81 -13.55 0.24
C GLY A 405 18.56 -12.90 -1.12
N TYR A 406 17.70 -11.90 -1.20
CA TYR A 406 17.47 -11.11 -2.42
C TYR A 406 18.71 -10.24 -2.69
N ALA A 407 18.94 -9.89 -3.94
CA ALA A 407 19.65 -8.67 -4.31
C ALA A 407 18.61 -7.75 -4.94
N ILE A 408 18.38 -6.60 -4.32
CA ILE A 408 17.52 -5.55 -4.88
C ILE A 408 18.31 -4.85 -5.99
N VAL A 409 17.63 -4.52 -7.08
CA VAL A 409 18.19 -3.85 -8.25
C VAL A 409 17.34 -2.59 -8.49
N GLY A 410 18.00 -1.44 -8.59
CA GLY A 410 17.31 -0.16 -8.64
C GLY A 410 16.46 0.11 -7.39
N SER A 411 15.32 0.74 -7.60
CA SER A 411 14.32 1.10 -6.59
C SER A 411 13.18 0.07 -6.46
N HIS A 412 12.95 -0.77 -7.49
CA HIS A 412 11.75 -1.61 -7.55
C HIS A 412 11.94 -3.04 -8.08
N SER A 413 13.17 -3.46 -8.41
CA SER A 413 13.45 -4.78 -9.01
C SER A 413 14.28 -5.69 -8.10
N GLY A 414 14.39 -6.98 -8.42
CA GLY A 414 15.24 -7.87 -7.63
C GLY A 414 15.52 -9.24 -8.25
N VAL A 415 16.63 -9.84 -7.79
CA VAL A 415 17.09 -11.18 -8.23
C VAL A 415 17.46 -12.05 -7.03
N LYS A 416 17.13 -13.35 -7.13
CA LYS A 416 17.45 -14.34 -6.10
C LYS A 416 17.90 -15.65 -6.76
N ILE A 417 18.72 -16.40 -6.04
CA ILE A 417 19.09 -17.76 -6.46
C ILE A 417 18.01 -18.75 -5.97
N CYS A 418 17.38 -19.45 -6.91
CA CYS A 418 16.32 -20.40 -6.61
C CYS A 418 16.84 -21.56 -5.73
N ARG A 419 15.96 -22.11 -4.89
CA ARG A 419 16.24 -23.34 -4.12
C ARG A 419 16.67 -24.48 -5.04
N TRP A 420 16.02 -24.62 -6.20
CA TRP A 420 16.30 -25.70 -7.15
C TRP A 420 17.60 -25.50 -7.92
N THR A 421 18.03 -24.26 -8.20
CA THR A 421 19.36 -23.96 -8.73
C THR A 421 20.46 -24.50 -7.80
N LYS A 422 20.33 -24.28 -6.48
CA LYS A 422 21.24 -24.84 -5.47
C LYS A 422 21.21 -26.37 -5.37
N SER A 423 20.12 -27.00 -5.77
CA SER A 423 19.93 -28.46 -5.75
C SER A 423 20.55 -29.10 -7.01
N ALA A 424 20.19 -28.59 -8.19
CA ALA A 424 20.72 -29.01 -9.48
C ALA A 424 22.24 -28.83 -9.60
N LEU A 425 22.79 -27.71 -9.08
CA LEU A 425 24.24 -27.50 -8.97
C LEU A 425 24.98 -28.62 -8.21
N ARG A 426 24.28 -29.34 -7.32
CA ARG A 426 24.83 -30.46 -6.54
C ARG A 426 24.42 -31.84 -7.06
N GLY A 427 23.71 -31.91 -8.19
CA GLY A 427 23.10 -33.16 -8.68
C GLY A 427 22.10 -33.77 -7.70
N ARG A 428 21.34 -32.95 -6.96
CA ARG A 428 20.38 -33.39 -5.92
C ARG A 428 18.91 -33.28 -6.36
N GLY A 429 18.66 -33.25 -7.66
CA GLY A 429 17.36 -33.06 -8.27
C GLY A 429 17.15 -31.62 -8.72
N SER A 430 16.58 -31.47 -9.91
CA SER A 430 16.14 -30.20 -10.50
C SER A 430 14.68 -29.85 -10.13
N CYS A 431 14.24 -28.64 -10.48
CA CYS A 431 12.85 -28.22 -10.36
C CYS A 431 11.96 -29.05 -11.28
N TYR A 432 10.66 -29.17 -10.95
CA TYR A 432 9.65 -29.81 -11.79
C TYR A 432 9.63 -29.32 -13.25
N LYS A 433 9.98 -28.04 -13.45
CA LYS A 433 10.12 -27.42 -14.77
C LYS A 433 11.16 -28.10 -15.69
N TYR A 434 12.12 -28.83 -15.12
CA TYR A 434 13.04 -29.68 -15.90
C TYR A 434 12.31 -30.90 -16.48
N SER A 435 11.55 -31.62 -15.64
CA SER A 435 10.72 -32.76 -16.06
C SER A 435 9.66 -32.34 -17.07
N LEU A 436 8.94 -31.25 -16.81
CA LEU A 436 7.81 -30.80 -17.63
C LEU A 436 8.24 -30.17 -18.97
N TYR A 437 9.29 -29.36 -19.00
CA TYR A 437 9.62 -28.50 -20.17
C TYR A 437 11.12 -28.48 -20.56
N GLY A 438 11.97 -29.28 -19.92
CA GLY A 438 13.42 -29.31 -20.19
C GLY A 438 14.19 -28.11 -19.63
N ILE A 439 13.62 -27.34 -18.68
CA ILE A 439 14.26 -26.13 -18.12
C ILE A 439 15.37 -26.50 -17.14
N ASN A 440 16.63 -26.24 -17.52
CA ASN A 440 17.80 -26.47 -16.66
C ASN A 440 17.80 -25.52 -15.46
N SER A 441 17.53 -26.06 -14.26
CA SER A 441 17.34 -25.25 -13.04
C SER A 441 18.61 -24.51 -12.57
N HIS A 442 19.79 -25.03 -12.90
CA HIS A 442 21.09 -24.38 -12.64
C HIS A 442 21.43 -23.27 -13.64
N GLN A 443 20.74 -23.18 -14.77
CA GLN A 443 20.91 -22.11 -15.79
C GLN A 443 19.74 -21.10 -15.78
N CYS A 444 18.91 -21.14 -14.73
CA CYS A 444 17.73 -20.31 -14.58
C CYS A 444 18.00 -19.13 -13.63
N MET A 445 17.86 -17.91 -14.14
CA MET A 445 17.78 -16.69 -13.35
C MET A 445 16.35 -16.50 -12.85
N GLU A 446 16.16 -16.30 -11.54
CA GLU A 446 14.85 -16.04 -10.92
C GLU A 446 14.82 -14.57 -10.45
N THR A 447 13.96 -13.77 -11.07
CA THR A 447 13.95 -12.31 -10.92
C THR A 447 12.54 -11.74 -11.03
N THR A 448 12.42 -10.44 -10.73
CA THR A 448 11.24 -9.63 -11.03
C THR A 448 11.66 -8.20 -11.35
N PRO A 449 11.04 -7.54 -12.35
CA PRO A 449 11.16 -6.10 -12.57
C PRO A 449 10.16 -5.29 -11.72
N SER A 450 9.33 -5.95 -10.90
CA SER A 450 8.38 -5.29 -10.00
C SER A 450 8.25 -6.08 -8.70
N LEU A 451 8.64 -5.47 -7.58
CA LEU A 451 8.43 -6.05 -6.24
C LEU A 451 6.99 -5.87 -5.75
N SER A 452 6.22 -4.95 -6.35
CA SER A 452 4.83 -4.65 -6.01
C SER A 452 3.84 -5.64 -6.65
N CYS A 453 2.69 -5.85 -6.01
CA CYS A 453 1.62 -6.75 -6.45
C CYS A 453 0.23 -6.13 -6.23
N SER A 454 -0.73 -6.48 -7.08
CA SER A 454 -2.15 -6.11 -6.89
C SER A 454 -2.97 -7.13 -6.09
N ASN A 455 -2.37 -8.23 -5.61
CA ASN A 455 -3.00 -9.27 -4.77
C ASN A 455 -2.24 -9.47 -3.45
N LYS A 456 -2.97 -9.76 -2.37
CA LYS A 456 -2.43 -10.09 -1.03
C LYS A 456 -2.68 -11.57 -0.64
N CYS A 457 -2.38 -12.50 -1.55
CA CYS A 457 -2.76 -13.91 -1.41
C CYS A 457 -2.35 -14.53 -0.06
N VAL A 458 -3.21 -15.35 0.53
CA VAL A 458 -2.98 -15.99 1.84
C VAL A 458 -1.77 -16.93 1.83
N PHE A 459 -1.53 -17.62 0.73
CA PHE A 459 -0.38 -18.50 0.52
C PHE A 459 0.89 -17.74 0.11
N CYS A 460 0.81 -16.45 -0.19
CA CYS A 460 1.98 -15.66 -0.52
C CYS A 460 2.82 -15.46 0.74
N TRP A 461 3.94 -16.18 0.84
CA TRP A 461 4.91 -16.15 1.94
C TRP A 461 5.56 -14.77 2.24
N ARG A 462 5.10 -13.73 1.54
CA ARG A 462 5.48 -12.32 1.68
C ARG A 462 4.36 -11.42 2.18
N HIS A 463 3.29 -12.02 2.69
CA HIS A 463 2.16 -11.32 3.27
C HIS A 463 2.64 -10.27 4.29
N GLY A 464 2.32 -8.99 4.02
CA GLY A 464 2.71 -7.86 4.86
C GLY A 464 4.16 -7.34 4.75
N THR A 465 5.00 -7.83 3.83
CA THR A 465 6.38 -7.28 3.65
C THR A 465 6.65 -6.61 2.32
N ASN A 466 5.86 -6.87 1.29
CA ASN A 466 6.06 -6.23 -0.01
C ASN A 466 5.12 -5.02 -0.17
N PRO A 467 5.53 -4.01 -0.95
CA PRO A 467 4.62 -3.00 -1.47
C PRO A 467 3.48 -3.65 -2.26
N VAL A 468 2.35 -2.96 -2.29
CA VAL A 468 1.19 -3.35 -3.09
C VAL A 468 0.61 -2.14 -3.80
N GLY A 469 -0.08 -2.35 -4.92
CA GLY A 469 -0.75 -1.28 -5.64
C GLY A 469 -1.56 -1.76 -6.83
N THR A 470 -2.49 -0.92 -7.26
CA THR A 470 -3.35 -1.09 -8.44
C THR A 470 -2.86 -0.27 -9.63
N THR A 471 -2.10 0.80 -9.37
CA THR A 471 -1.46 1.70 -10.35
C THR A 471 0.02 1.89 -10.03
N TRP A 472 0.83 2.18 -11.04
CA TRP A 472 2.26 2.42 -10.85
C TRP A 472 2.50 3.85 -10.36
N ARG A 473 2.98 4.01 -9.11
CA ARG A 473 3.20 5.32 -8.46
C ARG A 473 4.62 5.59 -7.97
N TRP A 474 5.55 4.68 -8.28
CA TRP A 474 6.95 4.76 -7.83
C TRP A 474 7.87 5.19 -8.97
N VAL A 475 9.14 5.44 -8.65
CA VAL A 475 10.19 5.67 -9.66
C VAL A 475 10.18 4.51 -10.66
N VAL A 476 10.26 4.83 -11.96
CA VAL A 476 10.41 3.84 -13.03
C VAL A 476 11.89 3.74 -13.37
N ASP A 477 12.53 2.66 -12.95
CA ASP A 477 13.92 2.38 -13.30
C ASP A 477 14.03 2.00 -14.80
N PRO A 478 15.07 2.45 -15.52
CA PRO A 478 15.27 2.05 -16.92
C PRO A 478 15.52 0.54 -17.08
N PRO A 479 14.93 -0.11 -18.11
CA PRO A 479 14.95 -1.57 -18.21
C PRO A 479 16.35 -2.15 -18.45
N GLU A 480 17.26 -1.40 -19.08
CA GLU A 480 18.68 -1.78 -19.27
C GLU A 480 19.44 -1.86 -17.94
N MET A 481 19.23 -0.89 -17.04
CA MET A 481 19.84 -0.90 -15.71
C MET A 481 19.33 -2.09 -14.88
N ILE A 482 18.02 -2.38 -14.96
CA ILE A 482 17.44 -3.58 -14.33
C ILE A 482 18.10 -4.84 -14.92
N PHE A 483 18.20 -4.95 -16.24
CA PHE A 483 18.72 -6.11 -16.95
C PHE A 483 20.17 -6.45 -16.55
N GLU A 484 21.08 -5.48 -16.59
CA GLU A 484 22.47 -5.68 -16.16
C GLU A 484 22.57 -5.93 -14.66
N GLY A 485 21.81 -5.21 -13.83
CA GLY A 485 21.82 -5.41 -12.38
C GLY A 485 21.33 -6.79 -11.95
N VAL A 486 20.30 -7.36 -12.61
CA VAL A 486 19.83 -8.72 -12.30
C VAL A 486 20.81 -9.78 -12.81
N LYS A 487 21.44 -9.57 -13.98
CA LYS A 487 22.53 -10.43 -14.48
C LYS A 487 23.72 -10.44 -13.54
N GLU A 488 24.24 -9.28 -13.14
CA GLU A 488 25.36 -9.17 -12.20
C GLU A 488 25.01 -9.84 -10.86
N GLY A 489 23.84 -9.51 -10.30
CA GLY A 489 23.34 -10.10 -9.06
C GLY A 489 23.16 -11.62 -9.13
N HIS A 490 22.73 -12.16 -10.27
CA HIS A 490 22.68 -13.60 -10.52
C HIS A 490 24.08 -14.22 -10.58
N TYR A 491 24.96 -13.71 -11.44
CA TYR A 491 26.31 -14.25 -11.62
C TYR A 491 27.16 -14.15 -10.34
N LYS A 492 27.00 -13.09 -9.53
CA LYS A 492 27.63 -12.95 -8.22
C LYS A 492 27.18 -14.06 -7.26
N LYS A 493 25.88 -14.36 -7.21
CA LYS A 493 25.32 -15.47 -6.40
C LYS A 493 25.73 -16.85 -6.93
N ILE A 494 25.87 -17.06 -8.25
CA ILE A 494 26.41 -18.30 -8.82
C ILE A 494 27.90 -18.45 -8.50
N LYS A 495 28.72 -17.40 -8.65
CA LYS A 495 30.15 -17.43 -8.29
C LYS A 495 30.38 -17.81 -6.82
N MET A 496 29.52 -17.36 -5.91
CA MET A 496 29.52 -17.75 -4.49
C MET A 496 29.21 -19.24 -4.25
N MET A 497 28.69 -19.99 -5.23
CA MET A 497 28.50 -21.44 -5.12
C MET A 497 29.79 -22.23 -5.41
N ARG A 498 30.86 -21.58 -5.87
CA ARG A 498 32.16 -22.22 -6.11
C ARG A 498 32.76 -22.71 -4.79
N GLY A 499 33.23 -23.97 -4.76
CA GLY A 499 33.82 -24.59 -3.56
C GLY A 499 32.80 -25.03 -2.51
N VAL A 500 31.49 -24.82 -2.73
CA VAL A 500 30.45 -25.30 -1.82
C VAL A 500 30.36 -26.84 -1.92
N PRO A 501 30.34 -27.59 -0.80
CA PRO A 501 30.34 -29.05 -0.83
C PRO A 501 29.22 -29.66 -1.68
N GLY A 502 29.61 -30.65 -2.48
CA GLY A 502 28.75 -31.39 -3.40
C GLY A 502 28.43 -30.68 -4.73
N VAL A 503 28.88 -29.44 -4.96
CA VAL A 503 28.67 -28.78 -6.27
C VAL A 503 29.50 -29.49 -7.34
N ARG A 504 28.83 -29.90 -8.43
CA ARG A 504 29.46 -30.61 -9.55
C ARG A 504 30.10 -29.60 -10.52
N ALA A 505 31.30 -29.91 -11.03
CA ALA A 505 32.07 -29.00 -11.87
C ALA A 505 31.41 -28.75 -13.25
N ASP A 506 30.80 -29.77 -13.84
CA ASP A 506 30.00 -29.70 -15.06
C ASP A 506 28.83 -28.71 -14.91
N ARG A 507 27.98 -28.92 -13.89
CA ARG A 507 26.83 -28.06 -13.60
C ARG A 507 27.24 -26.63 -13.25
N TYR A 508 28.37 -26.44 -12.55
CA TYR A 508 28.89 -25.11 -12.25
C TYR A 508 29.35 -24.36 -13.51
N ALA A 509 30.05 -25.04 -14.43
CA ALA A 509 30.45 -24.46 -15.70
C ALA A 509 29.22 -24.08 -16.56
N GLU A 510 28.21 -24.95 -16.63
CA GLU A 510 26.93 -24.69 -17.31
C GLU A 510 26.17 -23.49 -16.70
N ALA A 511 26.20 -23.33 -15.38
CA ALA A 511 25.51 -22.27 -14.64
C ALA A 511 26.13 -20.87 -14.81
N LEU A 512 27.36 -20.76 -15.30
CA LEU A 512 27.98 -19.48 -15.66
C LEU A 512 27.42 -18.88 -16.97
N ARG A 513 26.46 -19.56 -17.61
CA ARG A 513 25.68 -19.02 -18.74
C ARG A 513 24.20 -19.14 -18.44
N ILE A 514 23.53 -17.99 -18.26
CA ILE A 514 22.07 -17.93 -18.13
C ILE A 514 21.44 -18.42 -19.45
N ARG A 515 20.40 -19.26 -19.35
CA ARG A 515 19.61 -19.76 -20.49
C ARG A 515 18.11 -19.50 -20.34
N HIS A 516 17.67 -19.33 -19.10
CA HIS A 516 16.26 -19.21 -18.73
C HIS A 516 16.11 -18.05 -17.74
N CYS A 517 15.07 -17.25 -17.90
CA CYS A 517 14.68 -16.19 -16.98
C CYS A 517 13.25 -16.42 -16.51
N ALA A 518 13.11 -16.72 -15.23
CA ALA A 518 11.84 -16.86 -14.54
C ALA A 518 11.45 -15.51 -13.93
N LEU A 519 10.53 -14.82 -14.61
CA LEU A 519 9.86 -13.62 -14.12
C LEU A 519 8.72 -14.08 -13.21
N SER A 520 9.10 -14.49 -12.00
CA SER A 520 8.21 -15.13 -11.03
C SER A 520 8.72 -15.11 -9.59
N LEU A 521 9.68 -14.22 -9.27
CA LEU A 521 10.34 -14.21 -7.96
C LEU A 521 9.39 -13.74 -6.85
N VAL A 522 8.80 -12.56 -7.05
CA VAL A 522 7.90 -11.86 -6.12
C VAL A 522 7.26 -10.67 -6.87
N GLY A 523 6.15 -10.14 -6.36
CA GLY A 523 5.42 -9.07 -7.03
C GLY A 523 4.72 -9.57 -8.30
N GLU A 524 4.31 -8.62 -9.15
CA GLU A 524 3.63 -8.86 -10.43
C GLU A 524 4.48 -8.30 -11.58
N PRO A 525 5.22 -9.15 -12.33
CA PRO A 525 6.13 -8.71 -13.38
C PRO A 525 5.45 -7.93 -14.52
N ILE A 526 4.19 -8.23 -14.83
CA ILE A 526 3.49 -7.57 -15.95
C ILE A 526 3.07 -6.12 -15.64
N PHE A 527 3.18 -5.72 -14.37
CA PHE A 527 2.88 -4.38 -13.90
C PHE A 527 3.98 -3.37 -14.22
N TYR A 528 5.21 -3.83 -14.53
CA TYR A 528 6.32 -2.95 -14.91
C TYR A 528 6.09 -2.31 -16.29
N PRO A 529 6.11 -0.96 -16.42
CA PRO A 529 5.75 -0.28 -17.67
C PRO A 529 6.56 -0.72 -18.91
N HIS A 530 7.84 -1.03 -18.74
CA HIS A 530 8.75 -1.41 -19.84
C HIS A 530 8.95 -2.94 -19.95
N ILE A 531 7.97 -3.75 -19.52
CA ILE A 531 8.08 -5.22 -19.52
C ILE A 531 8.41 -5.81 -20.91
N ASN A 532 7.86 -5.24 -21.99
CA ASN A 532 8.14 -5.68 -23.36
C ASN A 532 9.58 -5.37 -23.81
N GLU A 533 10.16 -4.26 -23.37
CA GLU A 533 11.57 -3.91 -23.64
C GLU A 533 12.51 -4.83 -22.87
N PHE A 534 12.20 -5.10 -21.60
CA PHE A 534 12.93 -6.05 -20.76
C PHE A 534 12.91 -7.48 -21.34
N LEU A 535 11.77 -7.91 -21.89
CA LEU A 535 11.66 -9.18 -22.61
C LEU A 535 12.50 -9.20 -23.90
N ALA A 536 12.51 -8.11 -24.66
CA ALA A 536 13.33 -8.00 -25.87
C ALA A 536 14.84 -8.11 -25.55
N MET A 537 15.32 -7.49 -24.46
CA MET A 537 16.72 -7.63 -24.02
C MET A 537 17.09 -9.05 -23.60
N LEU A 538 16.21 -9.76 -22.88
CA LEU A 538 16.40 -11.19 -22.58
C LEU A 538 16.55 -12.01 -23.86
N HIS A 539 15.70 -11.75 -24.86
CA HIS A 539 15.69 -12.50 -26.11
C HIS A 539 16.89 -12.17 -27.02
N ALA A 540 17.38 -10.93 -27.00
CA ALA A 540 18.60 -10.53 -27.70
C ALA A 540 19.85 -11.32 -27.22
N GLU A 541 19.93 -11.66 -25.93
CA GLU A 541 20.96 -12.57 -25.40
C GLU A 541 20.61 -14.07 -25.52
N ARG A 542 19.52 -14.41 -26.23
CA ARG A 542 18.96 -15.77 -26.35
C ARG A 542 18.70 -16.43 -24.98
N ILE A 543 18.17 -15.65 -24.03
CA ILE A 543 17.66 -16.08 -22.72
C ILE A 543 16.15 -16.25 -22.82
N SER A 544 15.65 -17.47 -22.62
CA SER A 544 14.21 -17.78 -22.72
C SER A 544 13.41 -17.20 -21.56
N SER A 545 12.22 -16.69 -21.82
CA SER A 545 11.40 -15.97 -20.82
C SER A 545 10.19 -16.77 -20.35
N PHE A 546 10.02 -16.81 -19.03
CA PHE A 546 8.90 -17.47 -18.36
C PHE A 546 8.21 -16.44 -17.45
N LEU A 547 7.15 -15.80 -17.96
CA LEU A 547 6.40 -14.76 -17.25
C LEU A 547 5.22 -15.39 -16.50
N VAL A 548 5.09 -15.06 -15.22
CA VAL A 548 3.95 -15.47 -14.38
C VAL A 548 3.18 -14.23 -13.94
N CYS A 549 1.86 -14.22 -14.16
CA CYS A 549 0.97 -13.17 -13.64
C CYS A 549 -0.24 -13.72 -12.85
N ASN A 550 -0.96 -12.81 -12.19
CA ASN A 550 -2.11 -13.02 -11.30
C ASN A 550 -3.48 -12.68 -11.93
N ALA A 551 -3.53 -12.46 -13.26
CA ALA A 551 -4.72 -12.09 -14.02
C ALA A 551 -5.45 -10.78 -13.60
N GLN A 552 -4.78 -9.81 -12.98
CA GLN A 552 -5.37 -8.49 -12.66
C GLN A 552 -5.11 -7.37 -13.69
N HIS A 553 -4.21 -7.60 -14.65
CA HIS A 553 -3.75 -6.59 -15.61
C HIS A 553 -4.09 -6.97 -17.07
N PRO A 554 -5.37 -6.95 -17.47
CA PRO A 554 -5.79 -7.41 -18.79
C PRO A 554 -5.21 -6.58 -19.93
N ASP A 555 -5.09 -5.26 -19.78
CA ASP A 555 -4.58 -4.39 -20.86
C ASP A 555 -3.09 -4.63 -21.12
N GLN A 556 -2.29 -4.80 -20.06
CA GLN A 556 -0.89 -5.19 -20.14
C GLN A 556 -0.73 -6.61 -20.71
N LEU A 557 -1.63 -7.54 -20.37
CA LEU A 557 -1.64 -8.90 -20.91
C LEU A 557 -1.99 -8.93 -22.41
N ALA A 558 -2.91 -8.07 -22.85
CA ALA A 558 -3.23 -7.88 -24.27
C ALA A 558 -2.04 -7.27 -25.03
N ALA A 559 -1.38 -6.27 -24.46
CA ALA A 559 -0.19 -5.61 -25.02
C ALA A 559 1.12 -6.43 -24.91
N LEU A 560 1.09 -7.59 -24.23
CA LEU A 560 2.29 -8.42 -24.04
C LEU A 560 2.75 -9.03 -25.37
N LYS A 561 4.01 -8.76 -25.74
CA LYS A 561 4.70 -9.32 -26.91
C LYS A 561 5.19 -10.75 -26.66
N ALA A 562 5.96 -11.30 -27.60
CA ALA A 562 6.58 -12.62 -27.49
C ALA A 562 7.12 -12.94 -26.08
N VAL A 563 6.72 -14.10 -25.56
CA VAL A 563 7.32 -14.76 -24.40
C VAL A 563 7.50 -16.25 -24.71
N THR A 564 8.53 -16.89 -24.17
CA THR A 564 8.76 -18.32 -24.46
C THR A 564 7.63 -19.19 -23.89
N GLN A 565 7.16 -18.85 -22.67
CA GLN A 565 5.96 -19.45 -22.08
C GLN A 565 5.30 -18.49 -21.07
N LEU A 566 3.99 -18.28 -21.22
CA LEU A 566 3.16 -17.40 -20.41
C LEU A 566 2.37 -18.21 -19.38
N TYR A 567 2.48 -17.85 -18.11
CA TYR A 567 1.79 -18.51 -17.00
C TYR A 567 0.81 -17.55 -16.37
N VAL A 568 -0.38 -18.06 -16.08
CA VAL A 568 -1.36 -17.36 -15.27
C VAL A 568 -1.70 -18.23 -14.06
N SER A 569 -1.59 -17.63 -12.89
CA SER A 569 -1.93 -18.30 -11.62
C SER A 569 -3.44 -18.28 -11.46
N ILE A 570 -4.03 -19.46 -11.26
CA ILE A 570 -5.47 -19.66 -11.16
C ILE A 570 -5.70 -20.38 -9.84
N ASP A 571 -5.70 -19.59 -8.76
CA ASP A 571 -5.61 -20.12 -7.40
C ASP A 571 -6.98 -20.40 -6.74
N ALA A 572 -8.08 -20.13 -7.48
CA ALA A 572 -9.45 -20.44 -7.07
C ALA A 572 -10.38 -20.71 -8.27
N SER A 573 -11.44 -21.48 -8.04
CA SER A 573 -12.43 -21.87 -9.06
C SER A 573 -13.54 -20.83 -9.32
N ASN A 574 -13.82 -19.94 -8.36
CA ASN A 574 -14.97 -19.03 -8.36
C ASN A 574 -14.66 -17.68 -7.67
N LYS A 575 -15.56 -16.68 -7.83
CA LYS A 575 -15.38 -15.30 -7.33
C LYS A 575 -15.12 -15.21 -5.83
N ASP A 576 -15.85 -15.98 -5.02
CA ASP A 576 -15.77 -15.90 -3.56
C ASP A 576 -14.53 -16.62 -3.01
N SER A 577 -14.18 -17.79 -3.56
CA SER A 577 -12.91 -18.45 -3.27
C SER A 577 -11.73 -17.56 -3.68
N LEU A 578 -11.78 -16.90 -4.85
CA LEU A 578 -10.72 -16.00 -5.31
C LEU A 578 -10.56 -14.80 -4.37
N ARG A 579 -11.67 -14.17 -3.93
CA ARG A 579 -11.61 -13.06 -2.97
C ARG A 579 -10.96 -13.47 -1.65
N LYS A 580 -11.31 -14.65 -1.12
CA LYS A 580 -10.78 -15.18 0.15
C LYS A 580 -9.29 -15.56 0.07
N ILE A 581 -8.91 -16.23 -1.02
CA ILE A 581 -7.57 -16.80 -1.21
C ILE A 581 -6.59 -15.73 -1.69
N ASP A 582 -6.91 -15.01 -2.77
CA ASP A 582 -5.97 -14.08 -3.42
C ASP A 582 -6.00 -12.66 -2.83
N ARG A 583 -7.10 -12.27 -2.18
CA ARG A 583 -7.30 -10.93 -1.62
C ARG A 583 -6.86 -9.82 -2.60
N PRO A 584 -7.45 -9.77 -3.81
CA PRO A 584 -7.11 -8.78 -4.83
C PRO A 584 -7.51 -7.37 -4.38
N LEU A 585 -6.73 -6.36 -4.77
CA LEU A 585 -6.98 -4.95 -4.47
C LEU A 585 -7.97 -4.29 -5.45
N HIS A 586 -8.11 -4.84 -6.66
CA HIS A 586 -9.07 -4.31 -7.64
C HIS A 586 -10.50 -4.68 -7.25
N ARG A 587 -11.44 -3.72 -7.34
CA ARG A 587 -12.86 -3.97 -7.06
C ARG A 587 -13.52 -4.87 -8.11
N ASP A 588 -13.10 -4.69 -9.37
CA ASP A 588 -13.46 -5.44 -10.57
C ASP A 588 -12.56 -6.67 -10.81
N PHE A 589 -11.97 -7.24 -9.75
CA PHE A 589 -10.97 -8.33 -9.84
C PHE A 589 -11.45 -9.55 -10.63
N TRP A 590 -12.73 -9.91 -10.52
CA TRP A 590 -13.29 -11.10 -11.15
C TRP A 590 -13.57 -10.86 -12.64
N GLU A 591 -13.94 -9.64 -12.98
CA GLU A 591 -14.21 -9.18 -14.33
C GLU A 591 -12.88 -9.02 -15.09
N ARG A 592 -11.84 -8.48 -14.43
CA ARG A 592 -10.44 -8.47 -14.89
C ARG A 592 -9.88 -9.88 -15.10
N PHE A 593 -10.07 -10.76 -14.12
CA PHE A 593 -9.64 -12.15 -14.15
C PHE A 593 -10.23 -12.87 -15.36
N GLN A 594 -11.55 -12.80 -15.53
CA GLN A 594 -12.26 -13.35 -16.69
C GLN A 594 -11.75 -12.80 -18.02
N ARG A 595 -11.57 -11.47 -18.13
CA ARG A 595 -11.01 -10.83 -19.34
C ARG A 595 -9.60 -11.31 -19.64
N CYS A 596 -8.77 -11.56 -18.62
CA CYS A 596 -7.46 -12.17 -18.81
C CYS A 596 -7.54 -13.60 -19.37
N LEU A 597 -8.54 -14.40 -18.97
CA LEU A 597 -8.73 -15.74 -19.53
C LEU A 597 -9.12 -15.69 -21.01
N ASP A 598 -9.97 -14.73 -21.40
CA ASP A 598 -10.35 -14.51 -22.80
C ASP A 598 -9.13 -14.10 -23.65
N ILE A 599 -8.30 -13.19 -23.13
CA ILE A 599 -7.03 -12.79 -23.77
C ILE A 599 -6.07 -13.99 -23.91
N LEU A 600 -6.01 -14.90 -22.92
CA LEU A 600 -5.19 -16.12 -23.02
C LEU A 600 -5.71 -17.08 -24.11
N ARG A 601 -7.04 -17.15 -24.30
CA ARG A 601 -7.69 -17.94 -25.35
C ARG A 601 -7.30 -17.48 -26.76
N GLU A 602 -6.98 -16.19 -26.92
CA GLU A 602 -6.44 -15.61 -28.15
C GLU A 602 -4.92 -15.80 -28.22
N LYS A 603 -4.19 -15.47 -27.15
CA LYS A 603 -2.71 -15.59 -27.09
C LYS A 603 -2.20 -17.02 -27.24
N ARG A 604 -3.01 -18.07 -26.98
CA ARG A 604 -2.63 -19.50 -27.15
C ARG A 604 -2.24 -19.93 -28.58
N PHE A 605 -2.49 -19.06 -29.56
CA PHE A 605 -2.06 -19.26 -30.94
C PHE A 605 -0.67 -18.70 -31.23
N ARG A 606 -0.10 -17.88 -30.33
CA ARG A 606 1.25 -17.28 -30.45
C ARG A 606 2.19 -17.66 -29.32
N HIS A 607 1.66 -17.81 -28.11
CA HIS A 607 2.42 -18.13 -26.90
C HIS A 607 2.02 -19.49 -26.35
N ARG A 608 3.00 -20.26 -25.85
CA ARG A 608 2.71 -21.40 -24.95
C ARG A 608 2.06 -20.85 -23.67
N THR A 609 0.77 -21.09 -23.50
CA THR A 609 -0.01 -20.62 -22.35
C THR A 609 -0.17 -21.72 -21.29
N VAL A 610 -0.02 -21.36 -20.02
CA VAL A 610 -0.08 -22.29 -18.87
C VAL A 610 -1.04 -21.72 -17.83
N PHE A 611 -2.02 -22.52 -17.41
CA PHE A 611 -2.71 -22.29 -16.15
C PHE A 611 -1.94 -23.00 -15.04
N ARG A 612 -1.63 -22.30 -13.95
CA ARG A 612 -0.99 -22.87 -12.78
C ARG A 612 -1.96 -22.84 -11.61
N LEU A 613 -2.47 -24.00 -11.23
CA LEU A 613 -3.40 -24.18 -10.12
C LEU A 613 -2.60 -24.49 -8.84
N THR A 614 -2.73 -23.67 -7.81
CA THR A 614 -2.14 -23.93 -6.49
C THR A 614 -3.18 -24.66 -5.61
N LEU A 615 -3.07 -25.97 -5.51
CA LEU A 615 -4.04 -26.79 -4.76
C LEU A 615 -3.81 -26.66 -3.24
N VAL A 616 -4.84 -26.22 -2.53
CA VAL A 616 -4.87 -26.10 -1.06
C VAL A 616 -5.83 -27.14 -0.47
N LYS A 617 -5.35 -27.95 0.47
CA LYS A 617 -6.17 -28.97 1.13
C LYS A 617 -7.19 -28.33 2.08
N GLY A 618 -8.41 -28.87 2.06
CA GLY A 618 -9.57 -28.40 2.82
C GLY A 618 -10.48 -27.43 2.08
N PHE A 619 -10.12 -26.98 0.87
CA PHE A 619 -10.90 -26.01 0.10
C PHE A 619 -11.25 -26.47 -1.34
N ASN A 620 -10.47 -27.38 -1.96
CA ASN A 620 -10.40 -27.45 -3.44
C ASN A 620 -10.63 -28.82 -4.13
N VAL A 621 -11.29 -29.84 -3.56
CA VAL A 621 -11.20 -31.22 -4.14
C VAL A 621 -12.34 -31.63 -5.11
N GLU A 622 -13.59 -31.80 -4.67
CA GLU A 622 -14.62 -32.42 -5.53
C GLU A 622 -15.48 -31.42 -6.34
N ASP A 623 -16.07 -30.41 -5.69
CA ASP A 623 -16.86 -29.38 -6.39
C ASP A 623 -15.98 -28.47 -7.29
N GLU A 624 -14.73 -28.24 -6.88
CA GLU A 624 -13.83 -27.35 -7.61
C GLU A 624 -13.31 -27.94 -8.92
N ALA A 625 -13.25 -29.26 -9.09
CA ALA A 625 -12.80 -29.87 -10.34
C ALA A 625 -13.70 -29.48 -11.52
N GLU A 626 -15.00 -29.27 -11.29
CA GLU A 626 -15.94 -28.73 -12.28
C GLU A 626 -15.69 -27.24 -12.54
N GLY A 627 -15.50 -26.43 -11.49
CA GLY A 627 -15.21 -25.00 -11.62
C GLY A 627 -13.91 -24.71 -12.36
N TYR A 628 -12.81 -25.40 -12.01
CA TYR A 628 -11.55 -25.31 -12.77
C TYR A 628 -11.71 -25.79 -14.22
N ALA A 629 -12.52 -26.83 -14.48
CA ALA A 629 -12.79 -27.27 -15.85
C ALA A 629 -13.53 -26.19 -16.67
N GLN A 630 -14.43 -25.41 -16.07
CA GLN A 630 -15.07 -24.24 -16.71
C GLN A 630 -14.08 -23.11 -17.00
N LEU A 631 -13.11 -22.85 -16.11
CA LEU A 631 -12.06 -21.87 -16.36
C LEU A 631 -11.13 -22.32 -17.51
N VAL A 632 -10.77 -23.61 -17.56
CA VAL A 632 -9.99 -24.20 -18.66
C VAL A 632 -10.78 -24.15 -19.98
N GLU A 633 -12.08 -24.43 -19.97
CA GLU A 633 -12.99 -24.30 -21.12
C GLU A 633 -13.01 -22.88 -21.70
N ARG A 634 -12.93 -21.86 -20.83
CA ARG A 634 -12.86 -20.46 -21.21
C ARG A 634 -11.50 -20.09 -21.81
N GLY A 635 -10.40 -20.34 -21.12
CA GLY A 635 -9.07 -19.87 -21.54
C GLY A 635 -8.33 -20.77 -22.52
N LEU A 636 -8.70 -22.06 -22.63
CA LEU A 636 -8.06 -23.08 -23.47
C LEU A 636 -6.51 -23.01 -23.47
N PRO A 637 -5.85 -23.03 -22.28
CA PRO A 637 -4.39 -22.95 -22.20
C PRO A 637 -3.72 -24.15 -22.89
N CYS A 638 -2.49 -23.99 -23.35
CA CYS A 638 -1.72 -25.12 -23.88
C CYS A 638 -1.49 -26.21 -22.81
N PHE A 639 -1.34 -25.79 -21.54
CA PHE A 639 -0.99 -26.63 -20.40
C PHE A 639 -1.74 -26.23 -19.13
N VAL A 640 -1.97 -27.20 -18.25
CA VAL A 640 -2.46 -26.99 -16.87
C VAL A 640 -1.49 -27.65 -15.90
N GLU A 641 -0.74 -26.85 -15.15
CA GLU A 641 0.06 -27.29 -14.00
C GLU A 641 -0.84 -27.35 -12.77
N VAL A 642 -1.02 -28.54 -12.19
CA VAL A 642 -1.64 -28.68 -10.87
C VAL A 642 -0.54 -28.93 -9.85
N LYS A 643 -0.42 -28.05 -8.86
CA LYS A 643 0.68 -28.08 -7.90
C LYS A 643 0.17 -27.90 -6.46
N GLY A 644 0.56 -28.81 -5.57
CA GLY A 644 0.27 -28.68 -4.15
C GLY A 644 0.92 -27.45 -3.51
N VAL A 645 0.16 -26.72 -2.69
CA VAL A 645 0.68 -25.57 -1.93
C VAL A 645 1.84 -26.00 -1.03
N THR A 646 2.88 -25.17 -0.92
CA THR A 646 4.02 -25.42 -0.03
C THR A 646 3.95 -24.47 1.17
N TYR A 647 3.75 -25.01 2.37
CA TYR A 647 3.72 -24.19 3.58
C TYR A 647 5.10 -23.57 3.88
N CYS A 648 5.14 -22.24 4.04
CA CYS A 648 6.39 -21.50 4.24
C CYS A 648 6.76 -21.21 5.70
N GLY A 649 5.90 -21.55 6.67
CA GLY A 649 6.22 -21.49 8.10
C GLY A 649 6.40 -20.11 8.71
N THR A 650 5.94 -19.05 8.04
CA THR A 650 5.93 -17.68 8.58
C THR A 650 4.71 -17.43 9.45
N ALA A 651 4.87 -16.68 10.55
CA ALA A 651 3.77 -16.32 11.45
C ALA A 651 2.59 -15.62 10.75
N THR A 652 2.85 -14.89 9.66
CA THR A 652 1.81 -14.30 8.82
C THR A 652 0.98 -15.32 8.04
N SER A 653 1.53 -16.48 7.66
CA SER A 653 0.77 -17.54 6.97
C SER A 653 -0.17 -18.26 7.92
N SER A 654 0.25 -18.51 9.17
CA SER A 654 -0.65 -19.03 10.21
C SER A 654 -1.77 -18.05 10.56
N ASN A 655 -1.47 -16.74 10.63
CA ASN A 655 -2.49 -15.70 10.86
C ASN A 655 -3.45 -15.56 9.67
N ALA A 656 -3.01 -15.89 8.45
CA ALA A 656 -3.86 -15.92 7.26
C ALA A 656 -4.70 -17.21 7.11
N GLY A 657 -4.68 -18.11 8.10
CA GLY A 657 -5.48 -19.33 8.12
C GLY A 657 -4.86 -20.54 7.41
N LEU A 658 -3.61 -20.46 6.97
CA LEU A 658 -2.88 -21.59 6.37
C LEU A 658 -1.99 -22.28 7.40
N SER A 659 -2.12 -23.60 7.48
CA SER A 659 -1.30 -24.45 8.34
C SER A 659 -0.69 -25.62 7.55
N MET A 660 0.12 -26.45 8.22
CA MET A 660 0.72 -27.63 7.59
C MET A 660 -0.32 -28.67 7.14
N SER A 661 -1.51 -28.72 7.75
CA SER A 661 -2.59 -29.64 7.33
C SER A 661 -3.26 -29.22 6.01
N ASN A 662 -3.03 -28.00 5.55
CA ASN A 662 -3.51 -27.50 4.25
C ASN A 662 -2.56 -27.82 3.09
N VAL A 663 -1.41 -28.43 3.36
CA VAL A 663 -0.51 -28.96 2.31
C VAL A 663 -1.04 -30.33 1.86
N PRO A 664 -1.45 -30.51 0.59
CA PRO A 664 -1.89 -31.80 0.10
C PRO A 664 -0.72 -32.78 -0.04
N PHE A 665 -0.99 -34.05 0.26
CA PHE A 665 -0.12 -35.17 -0.09
C PHE A 665 -0.14 -35.42 -1.60
N TYR A 666 0.87 -36.13 -2.12
CA TYR A 666 0.98 -36.32 -3.56
C TYR A 666 -0.21 -37.09 -4.16
N TRP A 667 -0.72 -38.10 -3.46
CA TRP A 667 -1.90 -38.87 -3.87
C TRP A 667 -3.16 -37.97 -3.98
N GLU A 668 -3.35 -37.01 -3.07
CA GLU A 668 -4.48 -36.05 -3.15
C GLU A 668 -4.39 -35.17 -4.41
N VAL A 669 -3.17 -34.81 -4.84
CA VAL A 669 -2.97 -34.10 -6.12
C VAL A 669 -3.23 -35.04 -7.31
N CYS A 670 -2.87 -36.33 -7.21
CA CYS A 670 -3.17 -37.34 -8.23
C CYS A 670 -4.70 -37.49 -8.43
N ASP A 671 -5.45 -37.59 -7.34
CA ASP A 671 -6.90 -37.78 -7.37
C ASP A 671 -7.64 -36.55 -7.91
N PHE A 672 -7.25 -35.35 -7.48
CA PHE A 672 -7.76 -34.11 -8.07
C PHE A 672 -7.47 -34.04 -9.58
N VAL A 673 -6.27 -34.41 -10.03
CA VAL A 673 -5.92 -34.39 -11.46
C VAL A 673 -6.71 -35.42 -12.27
N ARG A 674 -6.95 -36.62 -11.73
CA ARG A 674 -7.83 -37.64 -12.34
C ARG A 674 -9.27 -37.12 -12.45
N ALA A 675 -9.77 -36.45 -11.41
CA ALA A 675 -11.10 -35.83 -11.42
C ALA A 675 -11.20 -34.71 -12.46
N LEU A 676 -10.22 -33.81 -12.51
CA LEU A 676 -10.14 -32.72 -13.50
C LEU A 676 -10.06 -33.28 -14.93
N GLU A 677 -9.19 -34.26 -15.20
CA GLU A 677 -9.08 -34.89 -16.52
C GLU A 677 -10.42 -35.51 -16.97
N LYS A 678 -11.13 -36.19 -16.05
CA LYS A 678 -12.48 -36.73 -16.29
C LYS A 678 -13.48 -35.63 -16.61
N ARG A 679 -13.45 -34.48 -15.93
CA ARG A 679 -14.35 -33.33 -16.20
C ARG A 679 -14.03 -32.66 -17.55
N LEU A 680 -12.75 -32.48 -17.88
CA LEU A 680 -12.32 -31.94 -19.18
C LEU A 680 -12.79 -32.85 -20.34
N LYS A 681 -12.64 -34.17 -20.19
CA LYS A 681 -13.17 -35.17 -21.14
C LYS A 681 -14.70 -35.12 -21.25
N ALA A 682 -15.42 -34.95 -20.13
CA ALA A 682 -16.88 -34.84 -20.14
C ALA A 682 -17.38 -33.56 -20.87
N LYS A 683 -16.59 -32.48 -20.85
CA LYS A 683 -16.82 -31.25 -21.62
C LYS A 683 -16.37 -31.33 -23.08
N GLY A 684 -15.84 -32.47 -23.54
CA GLY A 684 -15.32 -32.63 -24.90
C GLY A 684 -13.99 -31.88 -25.16
N LEU A 685 -13.26 -31.51 -24.11
CA LEU A 685 -11.98 -30.80 -24.24
C LEU A 685 -10.83 -31.81 -24.38
N ALA A 686 -10.06 -31.68 -25.45
CA ALA A 686 -8.92 -32.54 -25.78
C ALA A 686 -7.69 -32.24 -24.91
N TYR A 687 -7.73 -32.70 -23.65
CA TYR A 687 -6.64 -32.65 -22.68
C TYR A 687 -6.38 -34.03 -22.07
N GLY A 688 -5.11 -34.33 -21.79
CA GLY A 688 -4.71 -35.55 -21.08
C GLY A 688 -3.54 -35.30 -20.13
N ILE A 689 -3.34 -36.22 -19.19
CA ILE A 689 -2.20 -36.16 -18.25
C ILE A 689 -0.92 -36.53 -19.01
N ALA A 690 0.06 -35.63 -19.02
CA ALA A 690 1.27 -35.76 -19.83
C ALA A 690 2.51 -36.15 -19.02
N ALA A 691 2.77 -35.44 -17.91
CA ALA A 691 4.01 -35.55 -17.16
C ALA A 691 3.80 -35.24 -15.67
N GLU A 692 4.75 -35.64 -14.83
CA GLU A 692 4.72 -35.38 -13.38
C GLU A 692 6.08 -34.98 -12.82
N HIS A 693 6.09 -34.46 -11.59
CA HIS A 693 7.25 -34.41 -10.72
C HIS A 693 6.80 -34.56 -9.26
N ALA A 694 6.74 -35.81 -8.80
CA ALA A 694 6.24 -36.17 -7.48
C ALA A 694 6.96 -35.44 -6.33
N HIS A 695 8.27 -35.22 -6.48
CA HIS A 695 9.09 -34.50 -5.48
C HIS A 695 8.73 -33.00 -5.32
N SER A 696 7.98 -32.41 -6.26
CA SER A 696 7.41 -31.05 -6.12
C SER A 696 5.89 -31.03 -5.96
N CYS A 697 5.26 -32.20 -5.76
CA CYS A 697 3.81 -32.38 -5.81
C CYS A 697 3.16 -31.65 -7.00
N CYS A 698 3.71 -31.83 -8.21
CA CYS A 698 3.27 -31.15 -9.42
C CYS A 698 2.97 -32.15 -10.54
N ILE A 699 1.84 -31.99 -11.22
CA ILE A 699 1.38 -32.83 -12.33
C ILE A 699 0.94 -31.91 -13.48
N LEU A 700 1.20 -32.33 -14.72
CA LEU A 700 0.91 -31.58 -15.93
C LEU A 700 -0.19 -32.27 -16.74
N LEU A 701 -1.30 -31.57 -16.98
CA LEU A 701 -2.19 -31.85 -18.10
C LEU A 701 -1.77 -31.01 -19.30
N ALA A 702 -1.82 -31.59 -20.50
CA ALA A 702 -1.50 -30.92 -21.75
C ALA A 702 -2.65 -31.05 -22.75
N SER A 703 -2.83 -30.03 -23.58
CA SER A 703 -3.70 -30.11 -24.76
C SER A 703 -3.14 -31.14 -25.74
N GLU A 704 -4.01 -31.94 -26.37
CA GLU A 704 -3.60 -32.96 -27.36
C GLU A 704 -2.93 -32.37 -28.61
N ARG A 705 -2.95 -31.03 -28.80
CA ARG A 705 -2.07 -30.30 -29.74
C ARG A 705 -0.58 -30.66 -29.57
N PHE A 706 -0.17 -31.01 -28.35
CA PHE A 706 1.20 -31.42 -28.01
C PHE A 706 1.38 -32.94 -27.97
N ARG A 707 0.48 -33.71 -28.60
CA ARG A 707 0.53 -35.17 -28.68
C ARG A 707 0.70 -35.66 -30.12
N VAL A 708 1.95 -35.74 -30.56
CA VAL A 708 2.31 -36.14 -31.93
C VAL A 708 2.67 -37.63 -31.94
N ASP A 709 2.14 -38.39 -32.91
CA ASP A 709 2.33 -39.84 -33.04
C ASP A 709 2.10 -40.62 -31.73
N GLY A 710 1.08 -40.21 -30.96
CA GLY A 710 0.72 -40.78 -29.66
C GLY A 710 1.62 -40.38 -28.48
N ARG A 711 2.77 -39.73 -28.73
CA ARG A 711 3.76 -39.29 -27.73
C ARG A 711 3.57 -37.82 -27.36
N TRP A 712 3.85 -37.46 -26.12
CA TRP A 712 3.78 -36.08 -25.63
C TRP A 712 5.04 -35.29 -26.00
N HIS A 713 4.88 -34.01 -26.37
CA HIS A 713 5.93 -33.05 -26.74
C HIS A 713 5.83 -31.78 -25.87
N THR A 714 5.96 -31.95 -24.55
CA THR A 714 5.86 -30.85 -23.58
C THR A 714 7.16 -30.05 -23.46
N HIS A 715 8.30 -30.61 -23.90
CA HIS A 715 9.59 -29.93 -23.92
C HIS A 715 9.64 -28.86 -25.03
N ILE A 716 10.53 -27.88 -24.86
CA ILE A 716 10.60 -26.68 -25.72
C ILE A 716 11.89 -26.73 -26.54
N ASP A 717 11.79 -26.58 -27.86
CA ASP A 717 12.98 -26.28 -28.67
C ASP A 717 13.30 -24.77 -28.54
N TYR A 718 14.19 -24.47 -27.60
CA TYR A 718 14.70 -23.11 -27.40
C TYR A 718 15.45 -22.57 -28.61
N LYS A 719 16.12 -23.41 -29.42
CA LYS A 719 16.82 -22.97 -30.63
C LYS A 719 15.79 -22.52 -31.65
N ARG A 720 14.79 -23.35 -31.92
CA ARG A 720 13.72 -23.03 -32.88
C ARG A 720 12.87 -21.83 -32.45
N PHE A 721 12.61 -21.67 -31.15
CA PHE A 721 11.97 -20.46 -30.62
C PHE A 721 12.73 -19.18 -30.97
N PHE A 722 14.06 -19.13 -30.79
CA PHE A 722 14.85 -17.95 -31.14
C PHE A 722 14.96 -17.73 -32.64
N GLU A 723 15.07 -18.80 -33.44
CA GLU A 723 15.02 -18.69 -34.91
C GLU A 723 13.70 -18.07 -35.38
N LEU A 724 12.55 -18.55 -34.91
CA LEU A 724 11.24 -17.98 -35.24
C LEU A 724 11.10 -16.51 -34.83
N LEU A 725 11.63 -16.15 -33.65
CA LEU A 725 11.61 -14.79 -33.14
C LEU A 725 12.51 -13.85 -33.95
N GLU A 726 13.68 -14.30 -34.38
CA GLU A 726 14.61 -13.56 -35.24
C GLU A 726 14.08 -13.46 -36.68
N GLU A 727 13.44 -14.52 -37.20
CA GLU A 727 12.80 -14.56 -38.53
C GLU A 727 11.57 -13.64 -38.63
N ARG A 728 10.72 -13.60 -37.58
CA ARG A 728 9.36 -13.04 -37.65
C ARG A 728 9.11 -11.84 -36.72
N GLY A 729 10.05 -11.52 -35.83
CA GLY A 729 9.97 -10.40 -34.87
C GLY A 729 9.02 -10.65 -33.69
N ALA A 730 9.05 -9.81 -32.66
CA ALA A 730 8.34 -10.05 -31.38
C ALA A 730 6.79 -10.07 -31.44
N ASP A 731 6.21 -9.69 -32.58
CA ASP A 731 4.76 -9.71 -32.85
C ASP A 731 4.38 -10.63 -34.03
N GLY A 732 5.34 -11.41 -34.54
CA GLY A 732 5.18 -12.25 -35.71
C GLY A 732 4.23 -13.43 -35.51
N ASP A 733 3.88 -14.06 -36.63
CA ASP A 733 2.92 -15.17 -36.66
C ASP A 733 3.64 -16.52 -36.64
N TRP A 734 3.64 -17.17 -35.48
CA TRP A 734 4.05 -18.58 -35.29
C TRP A 734 3.24 -19.16 -34.13
N THR A 735 3.19 -20.48 -34.06
CA THR A 735 2.39 -21.21 -33.08
C THR A 735 3.26 -21.88 -32.00
N PRO A 736 2.70 -22.20 -30.82
CA PRO A 736 3.33 -23.04 -29.79
C PRO A 736 3.85 -24.40 -30.27
N GLU A 737 3.28 -24.92 -31.36
CA GLU A 737 3.62 -26.17 -32.02
C GLU A 737 4.92 -26.07 -32.85
N ASP A 738 5.19 -24.91 -33.47
CA ASP A 738 6.36 -24.68 -34.35
C ASP A 738 7.72 -24.79 -33.65
N TYR A 739 7.72 -24.82 -32.31
CA TYR A 739 8.91 -24.95 -31.46
C TYR A 739 8.74 -26.00 -30.34
N MET A 740 7.96 -27.05 -30.61
CA MET A 740 8.00 -28.27 -29.81
C MET A 740 9.40 -28.90 -29.85
N GLY A 741 9.90 -29.28 -28.68
CA GLY A 741 11.14 -30.05 -28.58
C GLY A 741 10.93 -31.54 -28.87
N GLU A 742 11.99 -32.31 -28.62
CA GLU A 742 11.97 -33.77 -28.58
C GLU A 742 10.82 -34.33 -27.70
N PRO A 743 10.37 -35.56 -27.95
CA PRO A 743 9.35 -36.21 -27.12
C PRO A 743 9.70 -36.13 -25.63
N THR A 744 8.72 -35.83 -24.79
CA THR A 744 8.86 -35.73 -23.35
C THR A 744 9.52 -37.01 -22.81
N PRO A 745 10.67 -36.93 -22.10
CA PRO A 745 11.43 -38.11 -21.70
C PRO A 745 10.59 -39.07 -20.85
N GLU A 746 10.79 -40.37 -21.04
CA GLU A 746 9.99 -41.41 -20.37
C GLU A 746 9.95 -41.25 -18.84
N TRP A 747 11.09 -40.99 -18.19
CA TRP A 747 11.17 -40.75 -16.75
C TRP A 747 10.36 -39.53 -16.25
N ALA A 748 10.01 -38.60 -17.15
CA ALA A 748 9.20 -37.43 -16.87
C ALA A 748 7.68 -37.67 -17.07
N LEU A 749 7.30 -38.70 -17.84
CA LEU A 749 5.91 -39.02 -18.14
C LEU A 749 5.13 -39.47 -16.90
N TRP A 750 3.81 -39.28 -16.97
CA TRP A 750 2.88 -39.77 -15.95
C TRP A 750 3.03 -41.28 -15.70
N GLY A 751 3.24 -41.68 -14.44
CA GLY A 751 3.53 -43.04 -14.01
C GLY A 751 4.97 -43.23 -13.52
N ASN A 752 5.92 -42.41 -14.00
CA ASN A 752 7.36 -42.61 -13.76
C ASN A 752 7.98 -41.69 -12.69
N GLY A 753 7.18 -40.82 -12.08
CA GLY A 753 7.55 -40.05 -10.86
C GLY A 753 8.33 -38.76 -11.12
N GLY A 754 8.90 -38.60 -12.31
CA GLY A 754 9.37 -37.32 -12.82
C GLY A 754 10.78 -36.88 -12.40
N PHE A 755 11.50 -37.67 -11.61
CA PHE A 755 12.80 -37.27 -11.06
C PHE A 755 13.92 -37.60 -12.06
N ASP A 756 14.84 -36.66 -12.30
CA ASP A 756 15.96 -36.84 -13.25
C ASP A 756 16.86 -38.02 -12.81
N PRO A 757 17.00 -39.09 -13.61
CA PRO A 757 17.78 -40.28 -13.24
C PRO A 757 19.29 -40.02 -13.14
N ARG A 758 19.79 -38.84 -13.52
CA ARG A 758 21.21 -38.44 -13.41
C ARG A 758 21.55 -37.76 -12.08
N ASP A 759 20.54 -37.49 -11.26
CA ASP A 759 20.63 -36.81 -9.97
C ASP A 759 20.24 -37.77 -8.82
N ASP A 760 20.70 -37.48 -7.60
CA ASP A 760 20.41 -38.25 -6.39
C ASP A 760 19.36 -37.56 -5.50
N ARG A 761 18.28 -38.25 -5.14
CA ARG A 761 17.36 -37.77 -4.09
C ARG A 761 18.03 -37.97 -2.72
N VAL A 762 18.08 -36.93 -1.89
CA VAL A 762 18.76 -36.95 -0.58
C VAL A 762 17.91 -36.42 0.58
N ASP A 763 18.20 -36.90 1.79
CA ASP A 763 17.58 -36.45 3.03
C ASP A 763 18.19 -35.13 3.56
N ARG A 764 17.66 -34.62 4.69
CA ARG A 764 18.18 -33.41 5.35
C ARG A 764 19.64 -33.54 5.84
N LYS A 765 20.15 -34.77 6.01
CA LYS A 765 21.53 -35.08 6.38
C LYS A 765 22.43 -35.34 5.16
N GLY A 766 21.89 -35.27 3.93
CA GLY A 766 22.62 -35.52 2.68
C GLY A 766 22.78 -37.00 2.32
N ARG A 767 22.11 -37.92 3.01
CA ARG A 767 22.10 -39.36 2.70
C ARG A 767 21.15 -39.62 1.53
N LYS A 768 21.50 -40.54 0.61
CA LYS A 768 20.61 -40.93 -0.49
C LYS A 768 19.32 -41.56 0.05
N ILE A 769 18.19 -41.29 -0.60
CA ILE A 769 16.90 -41.95 -0.38
C ILE A 769 16.38 -42.44 -1.72
N GLU A 770 15.76 -43.61 -1.74
CA GLU A 770 15.01 -44.09 -2.90
C GLU A 770 13.87 -43.13 -3.28
N ASN A 771 13.58 -43.01 -4.59
CA ASN A 771 12.52 -42.16 -5.09
C ASN A 771 11.15 -42.86 -5.04
N VAL A 772 10.69 -43.21 -3.83
CA VAL A 772 9.36 -43.79 -3.63
C VAL A 772 8.29 -42.74 -3.94
N VAL A 773 7.29 -43.12 -4.73
CA VAL A 773 6.16 -42.28 -5.14
C VAL A 773 4.85 -42.97 -4.76
N ILE A 774 4.09 -42.32 -3.89
CA ILE A 774 2.78 -42.80 -3.38
C ILE A 774 1.70 -42.04 -4.15
N ARG A 775 0.91 -42.75 -4.96
CA ARG A 775 -0.16 -42.16 -5.81
C ARG A 775 -1.58 -42.49 -5.38
N GLU A 776 -1.76 -43.51 -4.54
CA GLU A 776 -3.03 -43.86 -3.91
C GLU A 776 -2.98 -43.51 -2.42
N GLN A 777 -4.16 -43.31 -1.81
CA GLN A 777 -4.27 -43.15 -0.36
C GLN A 777 -3.71 -44.39 0.37
N PRO A 778 -2.75 -44.22 1.31
CA PRO A 778 -2.30 -45.33 2.16
C PRO A 778 -3.45 -45.86 3.03
N PRO A 779 -3.50 -47.16 3.36
CA PRO A 779 -4.49 -47.71 4.27
C PRO A 779 -4.50 -46.95 5.60
N GLU A 780 -5.70 -46.73 6.18
CA GLU A 780 -5.88 -45.92 7.39
C GLU A 780 -5.05 -46.40 8.60
N GLN A 781 -4.65 -47.67 8.62
CA GLN A 781 -3.83 -48.30 9.66
C GLN A 781 -2.33 -47.93 9.64
N VAL A 782 -1.90 -47.04 8.73
CA VAL A 782 -0.47 -46.69 8.50
C VAL A 782 -0.13 -45.25 8.97
N TRP A 783 -1.08 -44.54 9.59
CA TRP A 783 -0.95 -43.13 10.01
C TRP A 783 -0.77 -42.94 11.52
#